data_AF-A0A2E0YZU9-F1
#
_entry.id   AF-A0A2E0YZU9-F1
#
_cell.length_a   1.000
_cell.length_b   1.000
_cell.length_c   1.000
_cell.angle_alpha   90.00
_cell.angle_beta   90.00
_cell.angle_gamma   90.00
#
_symmetry.space_group_name_H-M   'P 1'
#
loop_
_entity.id
_entity.type
_entity.pdbx_description
1 polymer ?
#
loop_
_entity_poly.entity_id
_entity_poly.type
_entity_poly.pdbx_seq_one_letter_code
_entity_poly.pdbx_strand_id
1 'polypeptide(L)'
;MQGVPASLTALDVDTYLLPEFEVDDTPRSINSTSATGLYPGAFSPVQERPQVLEGAYSVFAVNDLGMHCVDLDGRIANILPPFQVMVAQVIRKGAAPELNPADVELHYSAASNPLDPALDNAARPGLAADGTGFKTRFWEGIPHASYDAFYPPQVTPLATGPFPVTPDTGLPVPNAELLYLGENGIVGDGDEYLSAVQQAMPGNANPLVKNSPQSLHEHYRDKPFFINFPIGYIAESVNWFEAPGIPGSPFDDDGRLNPFPLARVEASMAGEVVSTVDTVLPVSAETSCTNCHASPLDNPQALSAAPAQALAAAGLVVSLKTADPEFAVGGVPESVSLEYAADLNILRLHDLRHGSAYVKPAMDGDNVVHEADACSPYQGSNGSPSCLLARALDAGQPIVCQSCHYTPALDLAQSGPVSGPPGSPANGRNQLVHETNSRVMHNHHGNLPGLFPAIPPAVQDPATGVILNQVERLGALESNCYQCHPGKETKCLRGAMFNAGILCSDCHGSINQVGADFSAGVSAANPGAFVLDQGNFYDSGSPQARVPWANEPGCGSCHTGSANDNLTQQAGVMVNLRDSRGVRDGIRLRQAFLTGDAKATPIVPGNKLFAEPLVPEVFNGFANPAAGNPKLYRVSTGHGGVMCQGCHGSTHAEWPLSDPNANDNQTAIQLQGHTGPIIECTTCHDTQAMQADTLDGPHGMHLVDDRRFWKEAHKDIAKRENGKPGGGLCGDCHGADHRGTVLSRAATDRRFYVEDSWRAVSAGEPVSCDICHSLSKSFGS
;
A
#
# COMPACT_ATOMS: atom_id res chain seq x y z
N MET A 1 14.60 40.55 49.07
CA MET A 1 15.22 39.92 50.26
C MET A 1 14.15 39.01 50.83
N GLN A 2 14.15 37.70 50.62
CA GLN A 2 14.90 36.59 51.24
C GLN A 2 13.82 35.49 51.27
N GLY A 3 13.95 34.22 50.92
CA GLY A 3 15.01 33.36 50.42
C GLY A 3 14.30 32.05 49.98
N VAL A 4 15.00 31.22 49.22
CA VAL A 4 14.56 29.87 48.84
C VAL A 4 14.52 28.96 50.08
N PRO A 5 13.58 28.00 50.15
CA PRO A 5 13.88 26.69 50.70
C PRO A 5 13.80 25.61 49.63
N ALA A 6 14.79 24.72 49.71
CA ALA A 6 14.99 23.53 48.90
C ALA A 6 14.10 22.36 49.34
N SER A 7 14.11 21.33 48.50
CA SER A 7 13.67 19.94 48.71
C SER A 7 12.17 19.67 48.90
N LEU A 8 11.53 19.18 47.84
CA LEU A 8 10.49 18.17 47.96
C LEU A 8 11.06 16.85 47.43
N THR A 9 11.36 15.97 48.36
CA THR A 9 11.71 14.56 48.17
C THR A 9 10.45 13.75 47.88
N ALA A 10 10.61 12.66 47.14
CA ALA A 10 9.60 11.64 46.88
C ALA A 10 8.87 11.20 48.16
N LEU A 11 7.57 11.44 48.22
CA LEU A 11 6.52 10.70 48.96
C LEU A 11 5.31 11.64 49.10
N ASP A 12 4.38 11.52 48.16
CA ASP A 12 2.93 11.63 48.38
C ASP A 12 2.25 11.22 47.06
N VAL A 13 2.51 9.96 46.68
CA VAL A 13 1.66 9.19 45.78
C VAL A 13 0.70 8.46 46.70
N ASP A 14 -0.48 9.01 46.93
CA ASP A 14 -1.73 8.28 47.15
C ASP A 14 -2.85 9.23 47.59
N THR A 15 -3.81 9.43 46.69
CA THR A 15 -5.27 9.51 46.91
C THR A 15 -5.97 10.34 45.82
N TYR A 16 -5.81 9.91 44.57
CA TYR A 16 -6.97 9.82 43.68
C TYR A 16 -7.25 8.34 43.51
N LEU A 17 -8.25 7.83 44.22
CA LEU A 17 -8.81 6.51 43.98
C LEU A 17 -9.45 6.54 42.59
N LEU A 18 -8.65 6.21 41.58
CA LEU A 18 -9.16 5.72 40.31
C LEU A 18 -9.95 4.44 40.62
N PRO A 19 -11.12 4.21 39.99
CA PRO A 19 -11.83 2.94 40.16
C PRO A 19 -10.85 1.80 39.85
N GLU A 20 -10.86 0.76 40.69
CA GLU A 20 -10.10 -0.47 40.47
C GLU A 20 -10.51 -1.07 39.11
N PHE A 21 -9.79 -0.71 38.06
CA PHE A 21 -9.77 -1.48 36.83
C PHE A 21 -8.91 -2.73 37.12
N GLU A 22 -9.45 -3.92 36.87
CA GLU A 22 -8.63 -5.12 36.79
C GLU A 22 -7.52 -4.83 35.77
N VAL A 23 -6.26 -4.84 36.23
CA VAL A 23 -5.12 -4.68 35.34
C VAL A 23 -5.03 -5.94 34.50
N ASP A 24 -5.44 -5.83 33.24
CA ASP A 24 -5.17 -6.85 32.24
C ASP A 24 -3.67 -6.79 31.90
N ASP A 25 -2.89 -7.68 32.52
CA ASP A 25 -1.45 -7.82 32.32
C ASP A 25 -1.10 -8.54 30.99
N THR A 26 -2.08 -8.83 30.11
CA THR A 26 -1.77 -9.45 28.82
C THR A 26 -1.03 -8.46 27.91
N PRO A 27 0.18 -8.80 27.42
CA PRO A 27 0.89 -7.94 26.49
C PRO A 27 0.09 -7.73 25.21
N ARG A 28 -0.06 -6.48 24.77
CA ARG A 28 -0.72 -6.11 23.51
C ARG A 28 0.19 -5.22 22.69
N SER A 29 0.21 -5.45 21.38
CA SER A 29 0.78 -4.51 20.42
C SER A 29 -0.39 -3.76 19.78
N ILE A 30 -0.71 -2.61 20.35
CA ILE A 30 -1.78 -1.72 19.89
C ILE A 30 -1.19 -0.37 19.51
N ASN A 31 -1.68 0.22 18.43
CA ASN A 31 -1.22 1.51 17.95
C ASN A 31 -2.40 2.49 17.91
N SER A 32 -2.68 3.12 19.05
CA SER A 32 -3.82 4.02 19.21
C SER A 32 -3.49 5.47 18.91
N THR A 33 -2.21 5.82 18.93
CA THR A 33 -1.72 7.20 18.75
C THR A 33 -0.39 7.19 18.01
N SER A 34 -0.18 8.23 17.22
CA SER A 34 1.09 8.58 16.59
C SER A 34 1.71 9.84 17.23
N ALA A 35 1.16 10.34 18.34
CA ALA A 35 1.75 11.44 19.09
C ALA A 35 3.04 11.01 19.79
N THR A 36 4.06 11.87 19.72
CA THR A 36 5.39 11.66 20.32
C THR A 36 5.54 12.38 21.66
N GLY A 37 6.52 12.00 22.47
CA GLY A 37 6.87 12.66 23.74
C GLY A 37 6.01 12.24 24.93
N LEU A 38 5.25 11.16 24.78
CA LEU A 38 4.39 10.60 25.83
C LEU A 38 5.15 9.53 26.63
N TYR A 39 4.89 9.37 27.92
CA TYR A 39 5.48 8.27 28.69
C TYR A 39 4.58 7.03 28.59
N PRO A 40 5.04 5.93 27.97
CA PRO A 40 4.23 4.72 27.83
C PRO A 40 4.13 3.89 29.12
N GLY A 41 4.81 4.29 30.20
CA GLY A 41 4.90 3.52 31.45
C GLY A 41 3.55 3.31 32.19
N ALA A 42 3.35 2.10 32.69
CA ALA A 42 2.26 1.63 33.59
C ALA A 42 0.80 1.92 33.19
N PHE A 43 0.53 2.22 31.92
CA PHE A 43 -0.85 2.23 31.41
C PHE A 43 -1.24 0.82 30.96
N SER A 44 -2.42 0.35 31.37
CA SER A 44 -3.06 -0.80 30.72
C SER A 44 -3.26 -0.46 29.24
N PRO A 45 -3.11 -1.43 28.32
CA PRO A 45 -3.43 -1.20 26.90
C PRO A 45 -4.79 -0.52 26.75
N VAL A 46 -4.91 0.42 25.80
CA VAL A 46 -6.20 1.10 25.58
C VAL A 46 -7.29 0.07 25.34
N GLN A 47 -8.48 0.32 25.89
CA GLN A 47 -9.58 -0.63 25.79
C GLN A 47 -10.01 -0.81 24.33
N GLU A 48 -9.91 -2.03 23.82
CA GLU A 48 -10.41 -2.38 22.49
C GLU A 48 -11.94 -2.39 22.43
N ARG A 49 -12.47 -2.04 21.25
CA ARG A 49 -13.90 -2.17 20.95
C ARG A 49 -14.29 -3.65 20.86
N PRO A 50 -15.48 -4.10 21.28
CA PRO A 50 -15.86 -5.52 21.16
C PRO A 50 -15.91 -6.01 19.69
N GLN A 51 -15.68 -7.30 19.47
CA GLN A 51 -15.86 -7.95 18.16
C GLN A 51 -17.29 -8.47 17.98
N VAL A 52 -17.82 -8.35 16.76
CA VAL A 52 -19.08 -8.95 16.30
C VAL A 52 -18.81 -9.68 14.97
N LEU A 53 -18.41 -10.95 15.05
CA LEU A 53 -17.99 -11.74 13.88
C LEU A 53 -19.15 -12.55 13.24
N GLU A 54 -20.22 -12.79 14.01
CA GLU A 54 -21.38 -13.55 13.57
C GLU A 54 -22.59 -12.63 13.38
N GLY A 55 -23.42 -12.93 12.39
CA GLY A 55 -24.66 -12.19 12.15
C GLY A 55 -25.11 -12.19 10.70
N ALA A 56 -26.09 -11.33 10.42
CA ALA A 56 -26.66 -11.12 9.10
C ALA A 56 -25.82 -10.19 8.21
N TYR A 57 -24.71 -9.67 8.72
CA TYR A 57 -23.82 -8.75 8.02
C TYR A 57 -22.39 -9.25 8.06
N SER A 58 -21.59 -8.83 7.08
CA SER A 58 -20.14 -8.98 7.06
C SER A 58 -19.50 -7.68 6.59
N VAL A 59 -18.43 -7.26 7.27
CA VAL A 59 -17.63 -6.10 6.87
C VAL A 59 -16.34 -6.59 6.22
N PHE A 60 -16.02 -6.05 5.07
CA PHE A 60 -14.75 -6.23 4.39
C PHE A 60 -13.98 -4.93 4.51
N ALA A 61 -12.74 -4.98 5.01
CA ALA A 61 -11.90 -3.79 5.14
C ALA A 61 -10.43 -4.13 4.89
N VAL A 62 -9.73 -3.27 4.16
CA VAL A 62 -8.35 -3.46 3.72
C VAL A 62 -7.66 -2.12 3.54
N ASN A 63 -6.33 -2.13 3.64
CA ASN A 63 -5.50 -1.03 3.15
C ASN A 63 -5.32 -1.12 1.62
N ASP A 64 -5.26 -0.01 0.89
CA ASP A 64 -5.21 -0.05 -0.58
C ASP A 64 -3.83 -0.49 -1.15
N LEU A 65 -2.73 -0.26 -0.45
CA LEU A 65 -1.35 -0.51 -0.95
C LEU A 65 -0.63 -1.70 -0.31
N GLY A 66 -1.08 -2.14 0.86
CA GLY A 66 -0.48 -3.20 1.67
C GLY A 66 0.87 -2.88 2.31
N MET A 67 1.46 -1.72 1.99
CA MET A 67 2.50 -1.05 2.78
C MET A 67 2.59 0.42 2.40
N HIS A 68 2.50 1.32 3.38
CA HIS A 68 2.84 2.72 3.20
C HIS A 68 4.20 3.02 3.85
N CYS A 69 4.95 3.94 3.24
CA CYS A 69 6.23 4.39 3.79
C CYS A 69 6.06 5.77 4.43
N VAL A 70 6.80 6.05 5.49
CA VAL A 70 6.86 7.35 6.15
C VAL A 70 8.31 7.71 6.45
N ASP A 71 8.66 8.99 6.42
CA ASP A 71 9.94 9.43 7.00
C ASP A 71 9.87 9.32 8.54
N LEU A 72 10.90 8.75 9.16
CA LEU A 72 10.94 8.63 10.61
C LEU A 72 10.98 10.04 11.24
N ASP A 73 11.70 10.96 10.58
CA ASP A 73 11.89 12.34 11.01
C ASP A 73 11.55 13.37 9.92
N GLY A 74 10.43 14.07 10.08
CA GLY A 74 9.99 15.08 9.13
C GLY A 74 10.61 16.48 9.28
N ARG A 75 11.60 16.67 10.18
CA ARG A 75 12.13 18.01 10.53
C ARG A 75 13.02 18.63 9.46
N ILE A 76 13.67 17.84 8.59
CA ILE A 76 14.63 18.36 7.60
C ILE A 76 14.13 18.15 6.17
N ALA A 77 13.82 16.91 5.82
CA ALA A 77 13.28 16.53 4.53
C ALA A 77 12.10 15.58 4.74
N ASN A 78 11.21 15.51 3.75
CA ASN A 78 10.16 14.50 3.72
C ASN A 78 10.01 13.97 2.29
N ILE A 79 9.95 12.66 2.17
CA ILE A 79 9.57 11.93 0.97
C ILE A 79 8.10 11.53 1.07
N LEU A 80 7.62 10.99 2.19
CA LEU A 80 6.24 10.56 2.32
C LEU A 80 5.68 10.87 3.72
N PRO A 81 4.50 11.50 3.81
CA PRO A 81 3.82 11.74 5.07
C PRO A 81 3.24 10.43 5.65
N PRO A 82 2.95 10.36 6.96
CA PRO A 82 2.16 9.29 7.54
C PRO A 82 0.76 9.33 6.93
N PHE A 83 0.43 8.34 6.08
CA PHE A 83 -0.79 8.37 5.29
C PHE A 83 -1.26 6.96 4.94
N GLN A 84 -2.30 6.47 5.59
CA GLN A 84 -2.96 5.20 5.21
C GLN A 84 -4.29 5.47 4.55
N VAL A 85 -4.65 4.65 3.56
CA VAL A 85 -6.00 4.62 3.01
C VAL A 85 -6.64 3.29 3.37
N MET A 86 -7.69 3.35 4.17
CA MET A 86 -8.55 2.20 4.43
C MET A 86 -9.77 2.27 3.52
N VAL A 87 -10.09 1.18 2.84
CA VAL A 87 -11.34 1.00 2.09
C VAL A 87 -12.17 -0.10 2.71
N ALA A 88 -13.49 0.06 2.71
CA ALA A 88 -14.40 -0.91 3.31
C ALA A 88 -15.74 -1.02 2.58
N GLN A 89 -16.31 -2.24 2.63
CA GLN A 89 -17.64 -2.56 2.12
C GLN A 89 -18.41 -3.37 3.16
N VAL A 90 -19.72 -3.17 3.23
CA VAL A 90 -20.61 -3.95 4.11
C VAL A 90 -21.53 -4.79 3.26
N ILE A 91 -21.66 -6.06 3.60
CA ILE A 91 -22.55 -7.00 2.91
C ILE A 91 -23.63 -7.42 3.88
N ARG A 92 -24.89 -7.18 3.51
CA ARG A 92 -26.03 -7.85 4.15
C ARG A 92 -26.26 -9.18 3.47
N LYS A 93 -26.16 -10.25 4.26
CA LYS A 93 -26.22 -11.62 3.77
C LYS A 93 -27.61 -11.98 3.27
N GLY A 94 -27.66 -12.80 2.22
CA GLY A 94 -28.89 -13.33 1.64
C GLY A 94 -28.58 -14.26 0.46
N ALA A 95 -29.61 -14.83 -0.18
CA ALA A 95 -29.38 -15.60 -1.41
C ALA A 95 -28.71 -14.74 -2.49
N ALA A 96 -29.22 -13.52 -2.66
CA ALA A 96 -28.59 -12.41 -3.36
C ALA A 96 -28.25 -11.34 -2.30
N PRO A 97 -26.97 -11.15 -1.93
CA PRO A 97 -26.57 -10.20 -0.91
C PRO A 97 -26.79 -8.75 -1.38
N GLU A 98 -26.96 -7.85 -0.40
CA GLU A 98 -27.02 -6.40 -0.63
C GLU A 98 -25.69 -5.80 -0.20
N LEU A 99 -25.01 -5.12 -1.13
CA LEU A 99 -23.74 -4.43 -0.91
C LEU A 99 -24.00 -2.98 -0.48
N ASN A 100 -23.33 -2.56 0.60
CA ASN A 100 -23.50 -1.28 1.30
C ASN A 100 -24.98 -0.90 1.49
N PRO A 101 -25.73 -1.66 2.33
CA PRO A 101 -27.10 -1.34 2.66
C PRO A 101 -27.24 0.12 3.13
N ALA A 102 -28.39 0.74 2.83
CA ALA A 102 -28.68 2.08 3.30
C ALA A 102 -28.58 2.19 4.83
N ASP A 103 -28.23 3.38 5.31
CA ASP A 103 -28.09 3.73 6.73
C ASP A 103 -26.98 2.99 7.50
N VAL A 104 -26.07 2.30 6.79
CA VAL A 104 -24.87 1.73 7.41
C VAL A 104 -23.83 2.83 7.64
N GLU A 105 -23.25 2.84 8.83
CA GLU A 105 -22.13 3.71 9.18
C GLU A 105 -20.91 2.85 9.51
N LEU A 106 -19.75 3.25 9.02
CA LEU A 106 -18.49 2.58 9.30
C LEU A 106 -17.58 3.43 10.19
N HIS A 107 -16.99 2.78 11.17
CA HIS A 107 -15.99 3.37 12.06
C HIS A 107 -14.77 2.46 12.18
N TYR A 108 -13.60 3.04 12.46
CA TYR A 108 -12.39 2.31 12.79
C TYR A 108 -11.85 2.70 14.17
N SER A 109 -11.23 1.74 14.85
CA SER A 109 -10.54 1.91 16.14
C SER A 109 -9.26 1.08 16.15
N ALA A 110 -8.37 1.31 17.10
CA ALA A 110 -7.15 0.53 17.23
C ALA A 110 -7.47 -0.86 17.80
N ALA A 111 -6.78 -1.88 17.31
CA ALA A 111 -6.96 -3.25 17.74
C ALA A 111 -5.61 -3.94 17.94
N SER A 112 -5.64 -5.11 18.57
CA SER A 112 -4.46 -5.95 18.70
C SER A 112 -4.79 -7.41 18.44
N ASN A 113 -3.74 -8.20 18.19
CA ASN A 113 -3.81 -9.64 18.10
C ASN A 113 -2.91 -10.23 19.20
N PRO A 114 -3.43 -11.09 20.09
CA PRO A 114 -2.61 -11.69 21.15
C PRO A 114 -1.50 -12.62 20.62
N LEU A 115 -1.56 -12.99 19.34
CA LEU A 115 -0.55 -13.78 18.64
C LEU A 115 0.31 -12.93 17.70
N ASP A 116 0.21 -11.60 17.74
CA ASP A 116 0.97 -10.71 16.85
C ASP A 116 2.49 -10.99 16.97
N PRO A 117 3.19 -11.32 15.86
CA PRO A 117 4.64 -11.53 15.88
C PRO A 117 5.45 -10.35 16.44
N ALA A 118 4.90 -9.13 16.43
CA ALA A 118 5.54 -7.96 17.05
C ALA A 118 5.73 -8.14 18.58
N LEU A 119 4.94 -8.98 19.24
CA LEU A 119 5.06 -9.27 20.67
C LEU A 119 6.35 -10.04 21.03
N ASP A 120 6.91 -10.79 20.06
CA ASP A 120 8.19 -11.47 20.24
C ASP A 120 9.38 -10.49 20.23
N ASN A 121 9.16 -9.24 19.80
CA ASN A 121 10.18 -8.21 19.81
C ASN A 121 10.31 -7.55 21.20
N ALA A 122 11.34 -7.96 21.93
CA ALA A 122 11.69 -7.36 23.22
C ALA A 122 12.29 -5.95 23.09
N ALA A 123 12.77 -5.56 21.90
CA ALA A 123 13.32 -4.22 21.70
C ALA A 123 12.22 -3.16 21.72
N ARG A 124 12.60 -1.94 22.12
CA ARG A 124 11.74 -0.76 22.12
C ARG A 124 12.41 0.39 21.35
N PRO A 125 12.60 0.23 20.03
CA PRO A 125 13.30 1.23 19.21
C PRO A 125 12.54 2.55 19.14
N GLY A 126 11.24 2.55 19.41
CA GLY A 126 10.42 3.74 19.56
C GLY A 126 10.50 4.39 20.94
N LEU A 127 11.45 4.02 21.82
CA LEU A 127 11.67 4.76 23.08
C LEU A 127 12.91 5.64 22.97
N ALA A 128 12.75 6.91 23.33
CA ALA A 128 13.85 7.83 23.52
C ALA A 128 14.62 7.52 24.81
N ALA A 129 15.84 8.06 24.94
CA ALA A 129 16.70 7.79 26.09
C ALA A 129 16.15 8.36 27.41
N ASP A 130 15.28 9.38 27.33
CA ASP A 130 14.55 9.95 28.47
C ASP A 130 13.32 9.11 28.92
N GLY A 131 13.03 8.01 28.20
CA GLY A 131 11.92 7.10 28.47
C GLY A 131 10.60 7.49 27.82
N THR A 132 10.54 8.57 27.05
CA THR A 132 9.35 8.92 26.26
C THR A 132 9.23 8.08 25.00
N GLY A 133 7.99 7.83 24.58
CA GLY A 133 7.64 7.18 23.33
C GLY A 133 7.81 8.15 22.15
N PHE A 134 8.55 7.69 21.15
CA PHE A 134 8.73 8.28 19.85
C PHE A 134 7.85 7.58 18.82
N LYS A 135 7.17 8.38 18.00
CA LYS A 135 6.27 7.89 16.93
C LYS A 135 6.70 8.43 15.56
N THR A 136 6.74 9.76 15.41
CA THR A 136 7.23 10.49 14.24
C THR A 136 7.36 11.99 14.60
N ARG A 137 8.11 12.77 13.80
CA ARG A 137 8.16 14.24 13.86
C ARG A 137 7.41 14.96 12.74
N PHE A 138 6.59 14.24 11.99
CA PHE A 138 5.84 14.77 10.84
C PHE A 138 5.16 16.13 11.10
N TRP A 139 4.45 16.29 12.23
CA TRP A 139 3.68 17.51 12.52
C TRP A 139 4.51 18.76 12.75
N GLU A 140 5.80 18.64 13.05
CA GLU A 140 6.66 19.81 13.32
C GLU A 140 6.87 20.67 12.08
N GLY A 141 6.78 20.10 10.88
CA GLY A 141 6.86 20.86 9.63
C GLY A 141 5.59 21.65 9.30
N ILE A 142 4.44 21.32 9.89
CA ILE A 142 3.13 21.89 9.51
C ILE A 142 3.05 23.40 9.80
N PRO A 143 3.48 23.93 10.97
CA PRO A 143 3.54 25.38 11.20
C PRO A 143 4.44 26.14 10.21
N HIS A 144 5.32 25.43 9.51
CA HIS A 144 6.24 25.97 8.51
C HIS A 144 5.77 25.72 7.07
N ALA A 145 4.49 25.39 6.88
CA ALA A 145 3.84 25.24 5.58
C ALA A 145 4.52 24.18 4.69
N SER A 146 5.05 23.09 5.27
CA SER A 146 5.75 22.03 4.53
C SER A 146 4.87 21.39 3.44
N TYR A 147 3.58 21.21 3.70
CA TYR A 147 2.62 20.59 2.77
C TYR A 147 1.59 21.56 2.17
N ASP A 148 1.57 22.84 2.55
CA ASP A 148 0.56 23.81 2.07
C ASP A 148 0.56 23.91 0.53
N ALA A 149 1.71 23.74 -0.11
CA ALA A 149 1.87 23.83 -1.56
C ALA A 149 1.02 22.82 -2.35
N PHE A 150 0.58 21.71 -1.73
CA PHE A 150 -0.23 20.67 -2.38
C PHE A 150 -1.73 20.95 -2.35
N TYR A 151 -2.14 22.01 -1.66
CA TYR A 151 -3.54 22.30 -1.38
C TYR A 151 -3.95 23.67 -1.91
N PRO A 152 -5.22 23.80 -2.32
CA PRO A 152 -5.78 25.10 -2.68
C PRO A 152 -6.04 25.95 -1.42
N PRO A 153 -6.21 27.29 -1.56
CA PRO A 153 -6.42 28.21 -0.44
C PRO A 153 -7.64 27.89 0.44
N GLN A 154 -8.61 27.12 -0.05
CA GLN A 154 -9.80 26.68 0.69
C GLN A 154 -9.48 25.62 1.75
N VAL A 155 -8.34 24.94 1.65
CA VAL A 155 -7.90 23.89 2.60
C VAL A 155 -6.79 24.39 3.51
N THR A 156 -5.97 25.33 3.03
CA THR A 156 -4.80 25.88 3.70
C THR A 156 -5.10 27.19 4.45
N PRO A 157 -4.19 27.67 5.32
CA PRO A 157 -2.95 27.01 5.78
C PRO A 157 -3.24 25.78 6.65
N LEU A 158 -2.47 24.70 6.51
CA LEU A 158 -2.72 23.47 7.27
C LEU A 158 -2.49 23.63 8.78
N ALA A 159 -1.80 24.69 9.21
CA ALA A 159 -1.56 24.95 10.62
C ALA A 159 -2.77 25.55 11.37
N THR A 160 -3.59 26.36 10.70
CA THR A 160 -4.63 27.19 11.35
C THR A 160 -5.91 27.36 10.54
N GLY A 161 -5.94 26.81 9.33
CA GLY A 161 -7.05 26.91 8.39
C GLY A 161 -8.24 26.02 8.78
N PRO A 162 -9.16 25.78 7.82
CA PRO A 162 -10.38 25.01 8.07
C PRO A 162 -10.12 23.52 8.34
N PHE A 163 -8.99 23.00 7.87
CA PHE A 163 -8.56 21.60 8.08
C PHE A 163 -7.21 21.57 8.80
N PRO A 164 -7.16 21.93 10.10
CA PRO A 164 -5.91 21.99 10.83
C PRO A 164 -5.30 20.59 10.98
N VAL A 165 -4.01 20.46 10.67
CA VAL A 165 -3.24 19.22 10.83
C VAL A 165 -2.50 19.30 12.16
N THR A 166 -3.11 18.73 13.20
CA THR A 166 -2.56 18.63 14.56
C THR A 166 -2.06 17.22 14.84
N PRO A 167 -1.26 16.97 15.91
CA PRO A 167 -0.90 15.62 16.32
C PRO A 167 -2.11 14.67 16.31
N ASP A 168 -1.89 13.43 15.89
CA ASP A 168 -2.93 12.41 15.66
C ASP A 168 -4.01 12.76 14.63
N THR A 169 -3.86 13.85 13.86
CA THR A 169 -4.74 14.22 12.75
C THR A 169 -3.95 14.20 11.45
N GLY A 170 -4.52 13.54 10.45
CA GLY A 170 -3.93 13.33 9.14
C GLY A 170 -4.05 14.54 8.23
N LEU A 171 -3.36 14.45 7.09
CA LEU A 171 -3.49 15.41 6.01
C LEU A 171 -4.93 15.42 5.46
N PRO A 172 -5.50 16.59 5.13
CA PRO A 172 -6.80 16.63 4.46
C PRO A 172 -6.71 15.98 3.08
N VAL A 173 -7.77 15.28 2.70
CA VAL A 173 -7.85 14.60 1.41
C VAL A 173 -9.06 15.13 0.66
N PRO A 174 -8.88 15.73 -0.53
CA PRO A 174 -9.99 16.12 -1.38
C PRO A 174 -10.84 14.91 -1.77
N ASN A 175 -12.17 15.06 -1.70
CA ASN A 175 -13.07 14.09 -2.31
C ASN A 175 -12.97 14.24 -3.84
N ALA A 176 -12.27 13.30 -4.48
CA ALA A 176 -12.06 13.35 -5.91
C ALA A 176 -13.35 13.15 -6.72
N GLU A 177 -14.33 12.41 -6.21
CA GLU A 177 -15.62 12.20 -6.88
C GLU A 177 -16.39 13.51 -6.96
N LEU A 178 -16.58 14.20 -5.84
CA LEU A 178 -17.27 15.50 -5.82
C LEU A 178 -16.48 16.59 -6.56
N LEU A 179 -15.14 16.56 -6.48
CA LEU A 179 -14.29 17.53 -7.15
C LEU A 179 -14.34 17.43 -8.67
N TYR A 180 -14.68 16.26 -9.22
CA TYR A 180 -14.54 16.00 -10.65
C TYR A 180 -15.76 15.46 -11.37
N LEU A 181 -16.65 14.79 -10.66
CA LEU A 181 -17.90 14.24 -11.18
C LEU A 181 -19.14 14.90 -10.55
N GLY A 182 -18.94 15.67 -9.49
CA GLY A 182 -20.00 16.32 -8.71
C GLY A 182 -21.04 15.36 -8.16
N GLU A 183 -22.24 15.85 -7.83
CA GLU A 183 -23.27 15.03 -7.19
C GLU A 183 -23.91 14.05 -8.18
N ASN A 184 -24.07 14.49 -9.43
CA ASN A 184 -24.78 13.74 -10.46
C ASN A 184 -23.90 12.75 -11.24
N GLY A 185 -22.57 12.81 -11.09
CA GLY A 185 -21.64 11.88 -11.72
C GLY A 185 -21.29 12.21 -13.18
N ILE A 186 -21.55 13.44 -13.65
CA ILE A 186 -21.27 13.91 -15.01
C ILE A 186 -20.07 14.86 -14.97
N VAL A 187 -19.05 14.57 -15.76
CA VAL A 187 -17.83 15.39 -15.80
C VAL A 187 -18.07 16.70 -16.54
N GLY A 188 -17.73 17.81 -15.89
CA GLY A 188 -17.67 19.15 -16.44
C GLY A 188 -19.03 19.81 -16.64
N ASP A 189 -20.07 19.41 -15.90
CA ASP A 189 -21.42 19.96 -16.06
C ASP A 189 -21.72 21.16 -15.12
N GLY A 190 -20.82 21.42 -14.18
CA GLY A 190 -20.80 22.61 -13.32
C GLY A 190 -21.33 22.39 -11.91
N ASP A 191 -21.69 21.16 -11.52
CA ASP A 191 -22.02 20.81 -10.14
C ASP A 191 -20.82 20.31 -9.31
N GLU A 192 -19.62 20.30 -9.87
CA GLU A 192 -18.40 19.86 -9.19
C GLU A 192 -17.93 20.88 -8.15
N TYR A 193 -17.49 20.38 -6.98
CA TYR A 193 -16.97 21.23 -5.92
C TYR A 193 -15.93 20.54 -5.05
N LEU A 194 -15.04 21.35 -4.48
CA LEU A 194 -14.05 20.87 -3.53
C LEU A 194 -14.71 20.57 -2.18
N SER A 195 -14.76 19.28 -1.84
CA SER A 195 -14.92 18.81 -0.46
C SER A 195 -13.61 18.17 -0.01
N ALA A 196 -13.32 18.20 1.29
CA ALA A 196 -12.19 17.49 1.86
C ALA A 196 -12.56 16.92 3.24
N VAL A 197 -11.91 15.82 3.61
CA VAL A 197 -12.04 15.18 4.92
C VAL A 197 -10.66 14.98 5.54
N GLN A 198 -10.62 14.82 6.86
CA GLN A 198 -9.43 14.44 7.61
C GLN A 198 -9.72 13.21 8.45
N GLN A 199 -8.71 12.38 8.61
CA GLN A 199 -8.76 11.20 9.48
C GLN A 199 -7.92 11.43 10.73
N ALA A 200 -8.27 10.75 11.82
CA ALA A 200 -7.54 10.85 13.07
C ALA A 200 -7.11 9.48 13.60
N MET A 201 -6.09 9.45 14.45
CA MET A 201 -5.83 8.26 15.25
C MET A 201 -6.93 8.08 16.32
N PRO A 202 -7.33 6.85 16.65
CA PRO A 202 -8.37 6.59 17.66
C PRO A 202 -8.08 7.20 19.04
N GLY A 203 -6.80 7.41 19.37
CA GLY A 203 -6.31 8.03 20.59
C GLY A 203 -6.28 9.56 20.58
N ASN A 204 -6.59 10.25 19.48
CA ASN A 204 -6.44 11.70 19.30
C ASN A 204 -6.97 12.54 20.50
N ALA A 205 -8.12 12.17 21.07
CA ALA A 205 -8.72 12.92 22.18
C ALA A 205 -8.00 12.73 23.53
N ASN A 206 -7.33 11.60 23.74
CA ASN A 206 -6.52 11.32 24.93
C ASN A 206 -5.54 10.16 24.62
N PRO A 207 -4.35 10.48 24.06
CA PRO A 207 -3.36 9.49 23.64
C PRO A 207 -3.00 8.50 24.75
N LEU A 208 -2.79 7.23 24.38
CA LEU A 208 -2.49 6.11 25.30
C LEU A 208 -3.59 5.77 26.33
N VAL A 209 -4.74 6.46 26.32
CA VAL A 209 -5.82 6.24 27.29
C VAL A 209 -7.15 5.93 26.60
N LYS A 210 -7.44 6.56 25.47
CA LYS A 210 -8.69 6.35 24.72
C LYS A 210 -8.45 5.62 23.41
N ASN A 211 -9.45 4.85 23.01
CA ASN A 211 -9.55 4.21 21.70
C ASN A 211 -10.91 4.55 21.08
N SER A 212 -11.09 5.82 20.74
CA SER A 212 -12.38 6.35 20.28
C SER A 212 -12.56 6.00 18.81
N PRO A 213 -13.69 5.35 18.42
CA PRO A 213 -13.96 5.06 17.01
C PRO A 213 -13.95 6.34 16.17
N GLN A 214 -13.31 6.29 15.01
CA GLN A 214 -13.23 7.35 14.01
C GLN A 214 -14.03 6.94 12.79
N SER A 215 -14.68 7.87 12.10
CA SER A 215 -15.60 7.57 11.00
C SER A 215 -14.88 7.40 9.65
N LEU A 216 -15.33 6.46 8.83
CA LEU A 216 -14.96 6.41 7.41
C LEU A 216 -15.82 7.44 6.68
N HIS A 217 -15.31 8.68 6.60
CA HIS A 217 -16.07 9.86 6.17
C HIS A 217 -16.52 9.84 4.71
N GLU A 218 -15.83 9.12 3.82
CA GLU A 218 -16.14 9.12 2.40
C GLU A 218 -16.91 7.87 1.98
N HIS A 219 -17.80 8.02 1.01
CA HIS A 219 -18.45 6.92 0.30
C HIS A 219 -18.35 7.19 -1.20
N TYR A 220 -17.43 6.49 -1.86
CA TYR A 220 -17.21 6.62 -3.30
C TYR A 220 -18.14 5.69 -4.07
N ARG A 221 -18.90 6.22 -5.02
CA ARG A 221 -19.64 5.42 -6.01
C ARG A 221 -18.73 5.08 -7.18
N ASP A 222 -18.00 6.09 -7.65
CA ASP A 222 -17.02 6.03 -8.73
C ASP A 222 -15.73 6.69 -8.26
N LYS A 223 -14.56 6.15 -8.63
CA LYS A 223 -13.26 6.71 -8.23
C LYS A 223 -12.54 7.35 -9.42
N PRO A 224 -12.52 8.68 -9.51
CA PRO A 224 -11.65 9.39 -10.46
C PRO A 224 -10.18 9.10 -10.16
N PHE A 225 -9.38 8.90 -11.21
CA PHE A 225 -7.96 8.65 -11.11
C PHE A 225 -7.19 9.43 -12.17
N PHE A 226 -6.46 10.45 -11.73
CA PHE A 226 -5.67 11.38 -12.56
C PHE A 226 -6.46 12.03 -13.71
N ILE A 227 -7.72 12.42 -13.50
CA ILE A 227 -8.60 12.75 -14.63
C ILE A 227 -8.19 13.99 -15.43
N ASN A 228 -7.45 14.92 -14.81
CA ASN A 228 -6.89 16.10 -15.48
C ASN A 228 -5.51 15.83 -16.10
N PHE A 229 -5.09 14.57 -16.12
CA PHE A 229 -3.82 14.13 -16.65
C PHE A 229 -4.06 13.14 -17.79
N PRO A 230 -3.28 13.16 -18.90
CA PRO A 230 -3.56 12.37 -20.12
C PRO A 230 -3.40 10.84 -20.00
N ILE A 231 -3.46 10.30 -18.78
CA ILE A 231 -3.41 8.87 -18.45
C ILE A 231 -4.54 8.48 -17.51
N GLY A 232 -5.41 9.43 -17.18
CA GLY A 232 -6.45 9.24 -16.20
C GLY A 232 -7.59 8.37 -16.69
N TYR A 233 -8.43 7.97 -15.73
CA TYR A 233 -9.71 7.32 -15.98
C TYR A 233 -10.61 7.40 -14.75
N ILE A 234 -11.88 7.01 -14.94
CA ILE A 234 -12.82 6.83 -13.84
C ILE A 234 -13.01 5.33 -13.62
N ALA A 235 -12.66 4.85 -12.42
CA ALA A 235 -13.00 3.52 -11.99
C ALA A 235 -14.48 3.51 -11.56
N GLU A 236 -15.33 3.03 -12.46
CA GLU A 236 -16.78 3.01 -12.24
C GLU A 236 -17.23 1.95 -11.22
N SER A 237 -18.31 2.25 -10.51
CA SER A 237 -19.03 1.32 -9.63
C SER A 237 -18.13 0.65 -8.58
N VAL A 238 -17.22 1.43 -7.98
CA VAL A 238 -16.39 0.96 -6.87
C VAL A 238 -17.23 0.72 -5.61
N ASN A 239 -18.18 1.60 -5.34
CA ASN A 239 -19.14 1.54 -4.23
C ASN A 239 -18.49 1.07 -2.91
N TRP A 240 -17.68 1.91 -2.27
CA TRP A 240 -17.07 1.60 -0.97
C TRP A 240 -16.96 2.84 -0.09
N PHE A 241 -16.80 2.61 1.21
CA PHE A 241 -16.40 3.63 2.15
C PHE A 241 -14.88 3.76 2.18
N GLU A 242 -14.39 4.96 2.46
CA GLU A 242 -12.96 5.24 2.50
C GLU A 242 -12.59 6.15 3.68
N ALA A 243 -11.51 5.81 4.38
CA ALA A 243 -10.82 6.68 5.33
C ALA A 243 -9.40 6.94 4.83
N PRO A 244 -9.20 7.98 4.00
CA PRO A 244 -7.89 8.30 3.46
C PRO A 244 -7.12 9.23 4.39
N GLY A 245 -5.82 8.99 4.53
CA GLY A 245 -4.91 9.85 5.31
C GLY A 245 -4.86 9.55 6.81
N ILE A 246 -5.15 8.32 7.25
CA ILE A 246 -4.97 7.95 8.67
C ILE A 246 -3.46 8.03 9.00
N PRO A 247 -3.04 8.84 10.00
CA PRO A 247 -1.62 9.12 10.23
C PRO A 247 -0.96 8.07 11.13
N GLY A 248 -0.81 6.84 10.64
CA GLY A 248 -0.15 5.76 11.37
C GLY A 248 1.37 5.92 11.50
N SER A 249 1.98 5.27 12.49
CA SER A 249 3.43 5.22 12.72
C SER A 249 3.88 3.76 12.93
N PRO A 250 5.15 3.40 12.67
CA PRO A 250 5.61 2.01 12.75
C PRO A 250 5.84 1.51 14.18
N PHE A 251 5.58 2.34 15.19
CA PHE A 251 5.74 1.94 16.59
C PHE A 251 4.40 1.79 17.28
N ASP A 252 4.23 0.71 18.04
CA ASP A 252 3.09 0.54 18.92
C ASP A 252 3.16 1.48 20.13
N ASP A 253 2.12 1.47 20.96
CA ASP A 253 1.97 2.37 22.10
C ASP A 253 3.00 2.14 23.22
N ASP A 254 3.72 1.01 23.22
CA ASP A 254 4.83 0.73 24.14
C ASP A 254 6.20 1.06 23.51
N GLY A 255 6.22 1.52 22.25
CA GLY A 255 7.44 1.79 21.49
C GLY A 255 8.08 0.57 20.84
N ARG A 256 7.38 -0.57 20.74
CA ARG A 256 7.84 -1.71 19.91
C ARG A 256 7.68 -1.36 18.44
N LEU A 257 8.58 -1.85 17.61
CA LEU A 257 8.38 -1.83 16.16
C LEU A 257 7.24 -2.80 15.81
N ASN A 258 6.13 -2.26 15.31
CA ASN A 258 5.03 -3.02 14.72
C ASN A 258 4.65 -2.35 13.38
N PRO A 259 5.16 -2.86 12.25
CA PRO A 259 4.86 -2.32 10.93
C PRO A 259 3.49 -2.76 10.39
N PHE A 260 2.79 -3.66 11.11
CA PHE A 260 1.50 -4.22 10.69
C PHE A 260 0.42 -4.07 11.78
N PRO A 261 0.22 -2.85 12.34
CA PRO A 261 -0.76 -2.64 13.40
C PRO A 261 -2.17 -2.93 12.88
N LEU A 262 -3.02 -3.47 13.76
CA LEU A 262 -4.41 -3.74 13.45
C LEU A 262 -5.31 -2.55 13.77
N ALA A 263 -6.28 -2.33 12.89
CA ALA A 263 -7.45 -1.51 13.14
C ALA A 263 -8.71 -2.39 13.07
N ARG A 264 -9.62 -2.18 14.01
CA ARG A 264 -10.96 -2.81 14.03
C ARG A 264 -11.93 -1.90 13.32
N VAL A 265 -12.56 -2.41 12.26
CA VAL A 265 -13.62 -1.73 11.52
C VAL A 265 -14.97 -2.26 12.00
N GLU A 266 -15.83 -1.35 12.44
CA GLU A 266 -17.17 -1.62 12.95
C GLU A 266 -18.21 -1.11 11.94
N ALA A 267 -19.14 -1.96 11.52
CA ALA A 267 -20.37 -1.54 10.86
C ALA A 267 -21.50 -1.39 11.87
N SER A 268 -22.15 -0.24 11.83
CA SER A 268 -23.27 0.09 12.69
C SER A 268 -24.53 0.37 11.88
N MET A 269 -25.68 -0.04 12.40
CA MET A 269 -27.00 0.31 11.87
C MET A 269 -27.89 0.74 13.01
N ALA A 270 -28.54 1.90 12.87
CA ALA A 270 -29.39 2.50 13.91
C ALA A 270 -28.69 2.59 15.29
N GLY A 271 -27.38 2.82 15.30
CA GLY A 271 -26.55 2.94 16.51
C GLY A 271 -26.03 1.62 17.10
N GLU A 272 -26.41 0.47 16.55
CA GLU A 272 -25.96 -0.86 17.01
C GLU A 272 -24.87 -1.42 16.08
N VAL A 273 -23.79 -1.93 16.65
CA VAL A 273 -22.73 -2.61 15.88
C VAL A 273 -23.26 -3.97 15.40
N VAL A 274 -23.34 -4.15 14.08
CA VAL A 274 -23.90 -5.36 13.45
C VAL A 274 -22.84 -6.32 12.93
N SER A 275 -21.61 -5.86 12.70
CA SER A 275 -20.48 -6.69 12.30
C SER A 275 -19.16 -5.93 12.48
N THR A 276 -18.08 -6.66 12.72
CA THR A 276 -16.72 -6.12 12.80
C THR A 276 -15.73 -6.96 12.01
N VAL A 277 -14.63 -6.35 11.56
CA VAL A 277 -13.46 -7.06 11.06
C VAL A 277 -12.19 -6.30 11.44
N ASP A 278 -11.11 -7.02 11.74
CA ASP A 278 -9.79 -6.43 11.95
C ASP A 278 -8.99 -6.47 10.66
N THR A 279 -8.29 -5.38 10.35
CA THR A 279 -7.46 -5.23 9.16
C THR A 279 -6.17 -4.50 9.47
N VAL A 280 -5.13 -4.74 8.67
CA VAL A 280 -3.81 -4.13 8.87
C VAL A 280 -3.79 -2.72 8.28
N LEU A 281 -3.19 -1.77 9.01
CA LEU A 281 -2.80 -0.45 8.52
C LEU A 281 -1.27 -0.37 8.43
N PRO A 282 -0.67 -0.90 7.36
CA PRO A 282 0.75 -1.22 7.31
C PRO A 282 1.60 0.03 7.09
N VAL A 283 2.56 0.28 7.97
CA VAL A 283 3.41 1.47 7.95
C VAL A 283 4.85 1.11 8.24
N SER A 284 5.77 1.67 7.46
CA SER A 284 7.20 1.47 7.65
C SER A 284 7.95 2.79 7.52
N ALA A 285 8.91 3.00 8.43
CA ALA A 285 9.91 4.07 8.31
C ALA A 285 11.24 3.56 7.74
N GLU A 286 11.23 2.37 7.14
CA GLU A 286 12.42 1.71 6.63
C GLU A 286 12.81 2.27 5.26
N THR A 287 13.40 3.45 5.26
CA THR A 287 14.07 4.05 4.09
C THR A 287 15.56 4.13 4.41
N SER A 288 16.36 3.18 3.93
CA SER A 288 17.76 2.99 4.37
C SER A 288 18.75 4.00 3.75
N CYS A 289 18.36 5.27 3.57
CA CYS A 289 19.20 6.35 3.07
C CYS A 289 20.50 6.50 3.88
N THR A 290 20.43 6.22 5.18
CA THR A 290 21.56 6.24 6.11
C THR A 290 22.66 5.22 5.75
N ASN A 291 22.38 4.21 4.93
CA ASN A 291 23.39 3.25 4.43
C ASN A 291 24.34 3.85 3.38
N CYS A 292 24.07 5.05 2.87
CA CYS A 292 24.94 5.72 1.89
C CYS A 292 25.16 7.22 2.20
N HIS A 293 24.17 7.88 2.79
CA HIS A 293 24.18 9.34 3.01
C HIS A 293 24.55 9.75 4.45
N ALA A 294 24.63 8.80 5.39
CA ALA A 294 25.18 9.08 6.70
C ALA A 294 26.70 9.26 6.64
N SER A 295 27.25 9.91 7.66
CA SER A 295 28.70 9.95 7.84
C SER A 295 29.25 8.54 8.14
N PRO A 296 30.40 8.15 7.56
CA PRO A 296 31.08 6.90 7.92
C PRO A 296 31.49 6.81 9.41
N LEU A 297 31.50 7.94 10.13
CA LEU A 297 31.74 7.94 11.58
C LEU A 297 30.52 7.45 12.38
N ASP A 298 29.30 7.70 11.88
CA ASP A 298 28.07 7.24 12.51
C ASP A 298 27.62 5.88 11.97
N ASN A 299 27.85 5.61 10.68
CA ASN A 299 27.56 4.33 10.05
C ASN A 299 28.81 3.76 9.34
N PRO A 300 29.73 3.10 10.06
CA PRO A 300 30.92 2.49 9.48
C PRO A 300 30.63 1.31 8.53
N GLN A 301 29.41 0.77 8.56
CA GLN A 301 28.96 -0.35 7.72
C GLN A 301 28.13 0.12 6.51
N ALA A 302 28.13 1.42 6.23
CA ALA A 302 27.50 1.99 5.05
C ALA A 302 27.97 1.29 3.76
N LEU A 303 27.04 1.04 2.84
CA LEU A 303 27.31 0.46 1.52
C LEU A 303 28.19 1.38 0.66
N SER A 304 28.13 2.69 0.89
CA SER A 304 28.95 3.67 0.21
C SER A 304 29.29 4.85 1.10
N ALA A 305 30.53 5.33 1.01
CA ALA A 305 30.97 6.60 1.60
C ALA A 305 31.11 7.72 0.56
N ALA A 306 30.77 7.46 -0.71
CA ALA A 306 30.99 8.41 -1.80
C ALA A 306 30.25 9.75 -1.62
N PRO A 307 29.00 9.80 -1.11
CA PRO A 307 28.33 11.06 -0.76
C PRO A 307 29.12 11.90 0.24
N ALA A 308 29.52 11.32 1.37
CA ALA A 308 30.28 12.00 2.41
C ALA A 308 31.67 12.47 1.90
N GLN A 309 32.35 11.63 1.10
CA GLN A 309 33.63 11.98 0.48
C GLN A 309 33.49 13.14 -0.51
N ALA A 310 32.40 13.19 -1.29
CA ALA A 310 32.13 14.28 -2.21
C ALA A 310 31.93 15.61 -1.48
N LEU A 311 31.19 15.61 -0.37
CA LEU A 311 31.01 16.80 0.48
C LEU A 311 32.34 17.25 1.07
N ALA A 312 33.10 16.33 1.67
CA ALA A 312 34.40 16.63 2.26
C ALA A 312 35.41 17.16 1.23
N ALA A 313 35.46 16.56 0.03
CA ALA A 313 36.33 17.02 -1.05
C ALA A 313 35.96 18.42 -1.56
N ALA A 314 34.67 18.78 -1.48
CA ALA A 314 34.19 20.13 -1.76
C ALA A 314 34.43 21.12 -0.61
N GLY A 315 35.01 20.70 0.52
CA GLY A 315 35.20 21.52 1.71
C GLY A 315 33.90 21.81 2.48
N LEU A 316 32.86 21.02 2.24
CA LEU A 316 31.56 21.14 2.89
C LEU A 316 31.46 20.20 4.10
N VAL A 317 30.63 20.57 5.07
CA VAL A 317 30.42 19.79 6.30
C VAL A 317 29.74 18.45 5.97
N VAL A 318 30.19 17.37 6.60
CA VAL A 318 29.46 16.10 6.69
C VAL A 318 28.84 16.04 8.08
N SER A 319 27.52 16.11 8.13
CA SER A 319 26.76 16.11 9.38
C SER A 319 26.86 14.74 10.06
N LEU A 320 26.93 14.78 11.39
CA LEU A 320 26.85 13.63 12.28
C LEU A 320 25.52 13.64 13.02
N LYS A 321 25.09 12.51 13.60
CA LYS A 321 23.89 12.41 14.44
C LYS A 321 23.91 13.37 15.63
N THR A 322 25.11 13.73 16.11
CA THR A 322 25.31 14.73 17.18
C THR A 322 24.98 16.16 16.75
N ALA A 323 24.70 16.41 15.47
CA ALA A 323 24.17 17.67 14.99
C ALA A 323 22.67 17.83 15.27
N ASP A 324 21.95 16.75 15.58
CA ASP A 324 20.55 16.80 16.00
C ASP A 324 20.47 17.37 17.43
N PRO A 325 19.81 18.53 17.65
CA PRO A 325 19.67 19.11 18.98
C PRO A 325 18.89 18.23 19.95
N GLU A 326 17.99 17.37 19.47
CA GLU A 326 17.19 16.49 20.33
C GLU A 326 17.95 15.24 20.79
N PHE A 327 18.96 14.80 20.02
CA PHE A 327 19.84 13.72 20.42
C PHE A 327 20.59 14.04 21.71
N ALA A 328 21.07 15.28 21.82
CA ALA A 328 21.88 15.74 22.95
C ALA A 328 21.13 15.73 24.29
N VAL A 329 19.80 15.88 24.25
CA VAL A 329 18.94 15.87 25.44
C VAL A 329 18.25 14.51 25.65
N GLY A 330 18.49 13.54 24.76
CA GLY A 330 17.91 12.20 24.84
C GLY A 330 16.42 12.13 24.47
N GLY A 331 15.90 13.13 23.74
CA GLY A 331 14.47 13.26 23.40
C GLY A 331 14.05 12.51 22.14
N VAL A 332 14.99 11.83 21.47
CA VAL A 332 14.71 10.97 20.30
C VAL A 332 15.59 9.70 20.33
N PRO A 333 15.14 8.58 19.74
CA PRO A 333 15.98 7.44 19.46
C PRO A 333 17.17 7.77 18.55
N GLU A 334 18.28 7.03 18.68
CA GLU A 334 19.50 7.24 17.89
C GLU A 334 19.28 7.14 16.37
N SER A 335 18.37 6.24 15.93
CA SER A 335 18.02 6.07 14.52
C SER A 335 17.42 7.33 13.90
N VAL A 336 16.62 8.08 14.66
CA VAL A 336 16.01 9.35 14.24
C VAL A 336 17.10 10.39 13.97
N SER A 337 18.06 10.54 14.89
CA SER A 337 19.16 11.49 14.72
C SER A 337 20.15 11.08 13.63
N LEU A 338 20.26 9.78 13.35
CA LEU A 338 21.02 9.28 12.21
C LEU A 338 20.36 9.66 10.88
N GLU A 339 19.04 9.54 10.78
CA GLU A 339 18.24 9.98 9.64
C GLU A 339 18.34 11.51 9.46
N TYR A 340 18.13 12.28 10.53
CA TYR A 340 18.32 13.73 10.54
C TYR A 340 19.68 14.15 9.94
N ALA A 341 20.76 13.49 10.36
CA ALA A 341 22.09 13.77 9.83
C ALA A 341 22.25 13.37 8.35
N ALA A 342 21.66 12.24 7.95
CA ALA A 342 21.66 11.80 6.55
C ALA A 342 20.89 12.78 5.66
N ASP A 343 19.75 13.30 6.10
CA ASP A 343 18.96 14.28 5.35
C ASP A 343 19.72 15.59 5.14
N LEU A 344 20.40 16.08 6.17
CA LEU A 344 21.29 17.24 6.04
C LEU A 344 22.37 17.00 4.98
N ASN A 345 22.94 15.79 4.94
CA ASN A 345 23.94 15.43 3.94
C ASN A 345 23.33 15.29 2.54
N ILE A 346 22.10 14.76 2.42
CA ILE A 346 21.36 14.67 1.16
C ILE A 346 21.09 16.07 0.60
N LEU A 347 20.52 16.98 1.39
CA LEU A 347 20.22 18.34 0.94
C LEU A 347 21.50 19.09 0.54
N ARG A 348 22.57 18.95 1.32
CA ARG A 348 23.87 19.57 1.01
C ARG A 348 24.50 19.00 -0.26
N LEU A 349 24.38 17.68 -0.49
CA LEU A 349 24.87 17.05 -1.71
C LEU A 349 24.03 17.48 -2.91
N HIS A 350 22.71 17.57 -2.74
CA HIS A 350 21.79 18.06 -3.75
C HIS A 350 22.13 19.52 -4.14
N ASP A 351 22.33 20.40 -3.16
CA ASP A 351 22.78 21.78 -3.38
C ASP A 351 24.14 21.85 -4.10
N LEU A 352 25.10 21.00 -3.71
CA LEU A 352 26.42 20.93 -4.37
C LEU A 352 26.33 20.48 -5.84
N ARG A 353 25.43 19.54 -6.16
CA ARG A 353 25.34 18.92 -7.49
C ARG A 353 24.40 19.66 -8.43
N HIS A 354 23.29 20.15 -7.90
CA HIS A 354 22.16 20.65 -8.67
C HIS A 354 21.85 22.13 -8.37
N GLY A 355 22.42 22.71 -7.32
CA GLY A 355 22.15 24.08 -6.89
C GLY A 355 22.34 25.13 -7.98
N SER A 356 23.34 24.96 -8.85
CA SER A 356 23.57 25.89 -9.99
C SER A 356 22.43 25.91 -11.03
N ALA A 357 21.61 24.87 -11.09
CA ALA A 357 20.49 24.73 -12.00
C ALA A 357 19.14 25.06 -11.35
N TYR A 358 19.13 25.51 -10.09
CA TYR A 358 17.89 25.90 -9.43
C TYR A 358 17.24 27.09 -10.12
N VAL A 359 15.92 26.97 -10.27
CA VAL A 359 15.06 28.00 -10.83
C VAL A 359 13.86 28.17 -9.92
N LYS A 360 13.41 29.41 -9.78
CA LYS A 360 12.17 29.75 -9.08
C LYS A 360 11.07 30.06 -10.11
N PRO A 361 9.81 29.67 -9.86
CA PRO A 361 8.71 30.12 -10.69
C PRO A 361 8.40 31.61 -10.44
N ALA A 362 8.16 32.37 -11.50
CA ALA A 362 7.71 33.76 -11.48
C ALA A 362 6.55 33.96 -12.48
N MET A 363 5.69 34.94 -12.26
CA MET A 363 4.60 35.29 -13.20
C MET A 363 5.04 36.42 -14.10
N ASP A 364 4.89 36.25 -15.42
CA ASP A 364 4.98 37.34 -16.39
C ASP A 364 3.74 37.39 -17.29
N GLY A 365 3.05 38.54 -17.27
CA GLY A 365 1.97 38.88 -18.19
C GLY A 365 0.67 38.09 -18.00
N ASP A 366 0.72 36.76 -18.14
CA ASP A 366 -0.36 35.77 -17.93
C ASP A 366 0.19 34.30 -17.89
N ASN A 367 1.52 34.09 -17.90
CA ASN A 367 2.16 32.76 -17.92
C ASN A 367 3.29 32.64 -16.88
N VAL A 368 3.52 31.42 -16.37
CA VAL A 368 4.61 31.14 -15.43
C VAL A 368 5.92 31.01 -16.20
N VAL A 369 6.90 31.84 -15.86
CA VAL A 369 8.29 31.79 -16.34
C VAL A 369 9.20 31.27 -15.22
N HIS A 370 10.22 30.50 -15.58
CA HIS A 370 11.21 29.99 -14.61
C HIS A 370 12.46 30.86 -14.63
N GLU A 371 12.72 31.55 -13.53
CA GLU A 371 13.87 32.45 -13.38
C GLU A 371 15.04 31.72 -12.72
N ALA A 372 16.27 32.02 -13.15
CA ALA A 372 17.47 31.51 -12.50
C ALA A 372 17.54 31.96 -11.04
N ASP A 373 17.71 31.01 -10.13
CA ASP A 373 17.84 31.25 -8.68
C ASP A 373 18.84 30.27 -8.09
N ALA A 374 20.07 30.35 -8.60
CA ALA A 374 21.11 29.39 -8.28
C ALA A 374 21.43 29.36 -6.78
N CYS A 375 21.55 28.16 -6.23
CA CYS A 375 22.12 27.93 -4.91
C CYS A 375 23.65 27.97 -4.97
N SER A 376 24.25 28.74 -4.05
CA SER A 376 25.68 28.72 -3.76
C SER A 376 25.92 28.06 -2.40
N PRO A 377 26.36 26.79 -2.35
CA PRO A 377 26.56 26.07 -1.08
C PRO A 377 27.72 26.62 -0.24
N TYR A 378 28.53 27.54 -0.80
CA TYR A 378 29.68 28.15 -0.14
C TYR A 378 29.38 29.49 0.53
N GLN A 379 28.16 30.00 0.38
CA GLN A 379 27.76 31.27 0.96
C GLN A 379 27.20 31.08 2.37
N GLY A 380 28.04 31.29 3.40
CA GLY A 380 27.64 31.06 4.79
C GLY A 380 27.71 29.58 5.20
N SER A 381 27.13 29.22 6.35
CA SER A 381 27.19 27.85 6.89
C SER A 381 26.27 26.86 6.17
N ASN A 382 25.14 27.35 5.65
CA ASN A 382 24.09 26.52 5.05
C ASN A 382 23.85 26.84 3.55
N GLY A 383 24.67 27.72 2.96
CA GLY A 383 24.53 28.18 1.57
C GLY A 383 23.69 29.45 1.43
N SER A 384 23.52 29.91 0.18
CA SER A 384 22.64 31.05 -0.12
C SER A 384 21.17 30.73 0.22
N PRO A 385 20.29 31.73 0.39
CA PRO A 385 18.88 31.49 0.75
C PRO A 385 18.10 30.59 -0.23
N SER A 386 18.55 30.47 -1.47
CA SER A 386 18.00 29.56 -2.50
C SER A 386 18.39 28.08 -2.27
N CYS A 387 19.41 27.80 -1.46
CA CYS A 387 19.83 26.44 -1.14
C CYS A 387 18.79 25.71 -0.29
N LEU A 388 18.56 24.43 -0.58
CA LEU A 388 17.58 23.61 0.14
C LEU A 388 17.97 23.45 1.60
N LEU A 389 19.27 23.31 1.88
CA LEU A 389 19.77 23.23 3.26
C LEU A 389 19.49 24.51 4.06
N ALA A 390 19.69 25.69 3.46
CA ALA A 390 19.38 26.97 4.09
C ALA A 390 17.87 27.12 4.34
N ARG A 391 17.03 26.66 3.42
CA ARG A 391 15.57 26.63 3.62
C ARG A 391 15.17 25.73 4.80
N ALA A 392 15.72 24.53 4.88
CA ALA A 392 15.45 23.60 5.98
C ALA A 392 15.87 24.17 7.34
N LEU A 393 17.12 24.67 7.46
CA LEU A 393 17.69 25.06 8.75
C LEU A 393 17.48 26.54 9.12
N ASP A 394 17.68 27.47 8.18
CA ASP A 394 17.65 28.91 8.48
C ASP A 394 16.23 29.47 8.42
N ALA A 395 15.40 28.97 7.50
CA ALA A 395 13.98 29.33 7.40
C ALA A 395 13.06 28.38 8.20
N GLY A 396 13.61 27.28 8.74
CA GLY A 396 12.84 26.26 9.46
C GLY A 396 11.79 25.57 8.59
N GLN A 397 11.99 25.51 7.26
CA GLN A 397 11.02 24.97 6.32
C GLN A 397 11.50 23.62 5.78
N PRO A 398 11.00 22.48 6.29
CA PRO A 398 11.39 21.16 5.80
C PRO A 398 11.15 21.01 4.30
N ILE A 399 12.06 20.29 3.64
CA ILE A 399 12.00 20.11 2.18
C ILE A 399 11.12 18.91 1.85
N VAL A 400 9.93 19.16 1.30
CA VAL A 400 9.11 18.11 0.68
C VAL A 400 9.54 17.96 -0.78
N CYS A 401 10.23 16.86 -1.10
CA CYS A 401 10.86 16.60 -2.40
C CYS A 401 9.88 16.79 -3.58
N GLN A 402 8.62 16.44 -3.35
CA GLN A 402 7.53 16.43 -4.32
C GLN A 402 7.05 17.82 -4.72
N SER A 403 7.45 18.86 -3.99
CA SER A 403 7.22 20.25 -4.39
C SER A 403 7.91 20.58 -5.71
N CYS A 404 9.04 19.90 -5.97
CA CYS A 404 9.81 20.00 -7.21
C CYS A 404 9.68 18.73 -8.06
N HIS A 405 9.77 17.55 -7.46
CA HIS A 405 9.77 16.28 -8.19
C HIS A 405 8.40 15.61 -8.16
N TYR A 406 7.58 15.82 -9.19
CA TYR A 406 6.21 15.30 -9.23
C TYR A 406 6.14 13.79 -8.94
N THR A 407 5.14 13.40 -8.16
CA THR A 407 4.73 12.00 -7.97
C THR A 407 3.20 11.95 -7.95
N PRO A 408 2.57 11.04 -8.70
CA PRO A 408 1.10 10.92 -8.66
C PRO A 408 0.55 10.55 -7.27
N ALA A 409 1.37 9.94 -6.40
CA ALA A 409 0.96 9.56 -5.04
C ALA A 409 0.58 10.73 -4.11
N LEU A 410 1.21 11.90 -4.28
CA LEU A 410 0.91 13.10 -3.51
C LEU A 410 0.08 14.13 -4.29
N ASP A 411 -0.36 13.76 -5.49
CA ASP A 411 -1.31 14.54 -6.26
C ASP A 411 -2.74 14.21 -5.82
N LEU A 412 -3.04 14.49 -4.55
CA LEU A 412 -4.33 14.14 -3.92
C LEU A 412 -5.51 14.83 -4.60
N ALA A 413 -5.27 16.05 -5.11
CA ALA A 413 -6.24 16.78 -5.91
C ALA A 413 -6.24 16.34 -7.37
N GLN A 414 -5.35 15.47 -7.84
CA GLN A 414 -5.25 14.99 -9.23
C GLN A 414 -5.05 16.11 -10.28
N SER A 415 -4.31 17.16 -9.93
CA SER A 415 -4.04 18.32 -10.79
C SER A 415 -2.93 18.08 -11.81
N GLY A 416 -2.22 16.95 -11.73
CA GLY A 416 -1.02 16.69 -12.51
C GLY A 416 0.18 17.52 -12.03
N PRO A 417 1.30 17.46 -12.76
CA PRO A 417 2.46 18.30 -12.49
C PRO A 417 2.15 19.77 -12.75
N VAL A 418 2.39 20.64 -11.77
CA VAL A 418 2.09 22.07 -11.86
C VAL A 418 3.29 22.94 -11.49
N SER A 419 3.30 24.20 -11.97
CA SER A 419 4.31 25.18 -11.58
C SER A 419 3.73 26.58 -11.48
N GLY A 420 4.19 27.37 -10.52
CA GLY A 420 3.74 28.76 -10.32
C GLY A 420 4.13 29.33 -8.96
N PRO A 421 4.16 30.66 -8.80
CA PRO A 421 4.54 31.27 -7.53
C PRO A 421 3.49 31.04 -6.42
N PRO A 422 3.84 31.31 -5.15
CA PRO A 422 2.88 31.27 -4.04
C PRO A 422 1.62 32.11 -4.33
N GLY A 423 0.45 31.57 -3.98
CA GLY A 423 -0.86 32.19 -4.25
C GLY A 423 -1.45 31.91 -5.64
N SER A 424 -0.70 31.29 -6.55
CA SER A 424 -1.25 30.70 -7.79
C SER A 424 -1.85 29.31 -7.53
N PRO A 425 -2.59 28.69 -8.48
CA PRO A 425 -3.08 27.31 -8.32
C PRO A 425 -1.98 26.26 -8.07
N ALA A 426 -0.77 26.50 -8.57
CA ALA A 426 0.39 25.64 -8.30
C ALA A 426 0.97 25.84 -6.90
N ASN A 427 0.61 26.94 -6.23
CA ASN A 427 0.98 27.30 -4.86
C ASN A 427 2.46 27.11 -4.52
N GLY A 428 3.37 27.60 -5.37
CA GLY A 428 4.82 27.51 -5.14
C GLY A 428 5.47 26.20 -5.61
N ARG A 429 4.70 25.23 -6.13
CA ARG A 429 5.26 24.03 -6.78
C ARG A 429 6.04 24.40 -8.04
N ASN A 430 7.00 23.56 -8.41
CA ASN A 430 7.92 23.77 -9.52
C ASN A 430 8.12 22.49 -10.37
N GLN A 431 7.07 21.72 -10.58
CA GLN A 431 7.13 20.36 -11.11
C GLN A 431 7.30 20.23 -12.63
N LEU A 432 7.21 21.33 -13.38
CA LEU A 432 7.33 21.30 -14.84
C LEU A 432 8.78 21.34 -15.32
N VAL A 433 9.74 21.69 -14.47
CA VAL A 433 11.16 21.86 -14.85
C VAL A 433 12.09 20.83 -14.23
N HIS A 434 11.53 19.90 -13.44
CA HIS A 434 12.27 18.81 -12.82
C HIS A 434 11.66 17.49 -13.22
N GLU A 435 12.52 16.50 -13.42
CA GLU A 435 12.10 15.12 -13.61
C GLU A 435 11.33 14.62 -12.36
N THR A 436 10.48 13.61 -12.52
CA THR A 436 9.64 13.06 -11.43
C THR A 436 10.48 12.47 -10.30
N ASN A 437 9.85 12.25 -9.15
CA ASN A 437 10.53 11.61 -8.01
C ASN A 437 11.02 10.20 -8.37
N SER A 438 10.23 9.43 -9.14
CA SER A 438 10.64 8.09 -9.57
C SER A 438 11.91 8.14 -10.41
N ARG A 439 12.00 9.08 -11.36
CA ARG A 439 13.17 9.15 -12.24
C ARG A 439 14.43 9.60 -11.50
N VAL A 440 14.35 10.68 -10.72
CA VAL A 440 15.53 11.20 -10.00
C VAL A 440 16.03 10.24 -8.91
N MET A 441 15.16 9.39 -8.37
CA MET A 441 15.56 8.32 -7.45
C MET A 441 16.03 7.08 -8.21
N HIS A 442 15.15 6.42 -8.97
CA HIS A 442 15.48 5.14 -9.59
C HIS A 442 16.51 5.28 -10.71
N ASN A 443 16.30 6.18 -11.68
CA ASN A 443 17.20 6.28 -12.83
C ASN A 443 18.61 6.72 -12.40
N HIS A 444 18.72 7.66 -11.47
CA HIS A 444 20.02 8.08 -10.95
C HIS A 444 20.75 6.92 -10.27
N HIS A 445 20.11 6.28 -9.29
CA HIS A 445 20.73 5.22 -8.50
C HIS A 445 20.99 3.95 -9.30
N GLY A 446 20.09 3.57 -10.21
CA GLY A 446 20.23 2.40 -11.07
C GLY A 446 21.37 2.51 -12.09
N ASN A 447 21.86 3.72 -12.37
CA ASN A 447 23.03 3.97 -13.21
C ASN A 447 24.36 4.02 -12.43
N LEU A 448 24.34 3.89 -11.10
CA LEU A 448 25.56 3.81 -10.29
C LEU A 448 26.19 2.42 -10.40
N PRO A 449 27.40 2.28 -10.97
CA PRO A 449 27.96 0.99 -11.30
C PRO A 449 28.32 0.20 -10.03
N GLY A 450 27.73 -0.99 -9.90
CA GLY A 450 28.07 -1.97 -8.86
C GLY A 450 27.51 -1.66 -7.46
N LEU A 451 26.78 -0.55 -7.28
CA LEU A 451 26.19 -0.21 -5.98
C LEU A 451 24.97 -1.08 -5.65
N PHE A 452 24.05 -1.22 -6.60
CA PHE A 452 22.85 -2.04 -6.46
C PHE A 452 22.94 -3.25 -7.40
N PRO A 453 23.22 -4.46 -6.89
CA PRO A 453 23.39 -5.66 -7.73
C PRO A 453 22.06 -6.03 -8.40
N ALA A 454 22.10 -6.47 -9.65
CA ALA A 454 20.91 -6.97 -10.33
C ALA A 454 20.35 -8.20 -9.61
N ILE A 455 19.03 -8.26 -9.44
CA ILE A 455 18.35 -9.44 -8.90
C ILE A 455 18.25 -10.47 -10.04
N PRO A 456 18.88 -11.65 -9.94
CA PRO A 456 18.87 -12.61 -11.03
C PRO A 456 17.47 -13.21 -11.25
N PRO A 457 17.15 -13.61 -12.49
CA PRO A 457 15.92 -14.34 -12.76
C PRO A 457 15.81 -15.64 -11.93
N ALA A 458 14.59 -16.07 -11.65
CA ALA A 458 14.35 -17.30 -10.92
C ALA A 458 14.80 -18.54 -11.72
N VAL A 459 15.62 -19.39 -11.09
CA VAL A 459 16.04 -20.68 -11.64
C VAL A 459 15.23 -21.78 -10.98
N GLN A 460 14.28 -22.35 -11.71
CA GLN A 460 13.41 -23.41 -11.23
C GLN A 460 14.05 -24.79 -11.39
N ASP A 461 13.94 -25.62 -10.36
CA ASP A 461 14.12 -27.05 -10.49
C ASP A 461 13.00 -27.65 -11.36
N PRO A 462 13.30 -28.38 -12.44
CA PRO A 462 12.29 -28.86 -13.38
C PRO A 462 11.36 -29.94 -12.79
N ALA A 463 11.78 -30.65 -11.74
CA ALA A 463 10.99 -31.71 -11.12
C ALA A 463 10.10 -31.17 -9.99
N THR A 464 10.63 -30.26 -9.18
CA THR A 464 10.02 -29.78 -7.93
C THR A 464 9.49 -28.34 -8.00
N GLY A 465 9.86 -27.55 -9.03
CA GLY A 465 9.46 -26.15 -9.16
C GLY A 465 10.09 -25.21 -8.13
N VAL A 466 10.95 -25.73 -7.23
CA VAL A 466 11.67 -24.95 -6.23
C VAL A 466 12.62 -23.98 -6.92
N ILE A 467 12.72 -22.75 -6.41
CA ILE A 467 13.69 -21.77 -6.91
C ILE A 467 15.07 -22.06 -6.29
N LEU A 468 15.98 -22.61 -7.09
CA LEU A 468 17.30 -23.06 -6.67
C LEU A 468 18.21 -21.90 -6.22
N ASN A 469 18.03 -20.72 -6.80
CA ASN A 469 18.80 -19.52 -6.50
C ASN A 469 18.07 -18.52 -5.59
N GLN A 470 17.05 -18.94 -4.83
CA GLN A 470 16.24 -17.99 -4.05
C GLN A 470 17.05 -17.22 -3.00
N VAL A 471 18.04 -17.86 -2.36
CA VAL A 471 18.92 -17.20 -1.38
C VAL A 471 19.74 -16.09 -2.01
N GLU A 472 20.31 -16.34 -3.20
CA GLU A 472 21.05 -15.32 -3.96
C GLU A 472 20.14 -14.15 -4.34
N ARG A 473 18.92 -14.46 -4.81
CA ARG A 473 17.93 -13.45 -5.21
C ARG A 473 17.48 -12.57 -4.04
N LEU A 474 17.25 -13.16 -2.88
CA LEU A 474 16.91 -12.42 -1.65
C LEU A 474 18.06 -11.52 -1.19
N GLY A 475 19.31 -12.02 -1.21
CA GLY A 475 20.48 -11.19 -0.88
C GLY A 475 20.66 -10.01 -1.84
N ALA A 476 20.40 -10.23 -3.14
CA ALA A 476 20.40 -9.16 -4.14
C ALA A 476 19.27 -8.16 -3.90
N LEU A 477 18.06 -8.63 -3.55
CA LEU A 477 16.91 -7.78 -3.21
C LEU A 477 17.19 -6.88 -1.99
N GLU A 478 17.77 -7.46 -0.93
CA GLU A 478 18.19 -6.72 0.27
C GLU A 478 19.19 -5.62 -0.07
N SER A 479 20.13 -5.88 -0.99
CA SER A 479 21.14 -4.91 -1.43
C SER A 479 20.68 -4.00 -2.57
N ASN A 480 19.41 -4.10 -3.00
CA ASN A 480 18.85 -3.39 -4.15
C ASN A 480 17.57 -2.64 -3.74
N CYS A 481 16.38 -3.13 -4.11
CA CYS A 481 15.12 -2.42 -3.89
C CYS A 481 14.88 -2.10 -2.40
N TYR A 482 15.30 -2.99 -1.50
CA TYR A 482 15.12 -2.82 -0.05
C TYR A 482 16.09 -1.83 0.61
N GLN A 483 16.96 -1.18 -0.16
CA GLN A 483 17.72 -0.02 0.32
C GLN A 483 16.88 1.25 0.35
N CYS A 484 15.81 1.32 -0.45
CA CYS A 484 14.93 2.49 -0.54
C CYS A 484 13.47 2.18 -0.23
N HIS A 485 13.07 0.91 -0.34
CA HIS A 485 11.72 0.45 0.00
C HIS A 485 11.73 -0.44 1.25
N PRO A 486 10.62 -0.49 2.01
CA PRO A 486 10.50 -1.32 3.20
C PRO A 486 10.73 -2.80 2.91
N GLY A 487 11.64 -3.48 3.63
CA GLY A 487 12.06 -4.78 3.15
C GLY A 487 12.99 -5.65 3.97
N LYS A 488 14.07 -5.09 4.52
CA LYS A 488 15.03 -5.82 5.35
C LYS A 488 14.39 -6.26 6.67
N GLU A 489 13.58 -5.41 7.26
CA GLU A 489 12.87 -5.71 8.50
C GLU A 489 11.37 -5.90 8.25
N THR A 490 10.76 -4.93 7.56
CA THR A 490 9.31 -4.80 7.46
C THR A 490 8.70 -5.50 6.25
N LYS A 491 9.49 -5.97 5.27
CA LYS A 491 9.04 -6.77 4.11
C LYS A 491 7.76 -6.25 3.44
N CYS A 492 7.89 -5.24 2.58
CA CYS A 492 6.77 -4.72 1.78
C CYS A 492 6.01 -5.84 1.05
N LEU A 493 6.73 -6.71 0.34
CA LEU A 493 6.19 -7.91 -0.30
C LEU A 493 6.26 -9.11 0.64
N ARG A 494 5.10 -9.61 1.09
CA ARG A 494 5.00 -10.69 2.10
C ARG A 494 3.86 -11.69 1.88
N GLY A 495 2.97 -11.42 0.92
CA GLY A 495 1.81 -12.26 0.63
C GLY A 495 2.10 -13.58 -0.10
N ALA A 496 1.04 -14.17 -0.66
CA ALA A 496 1.08 -15.45 -1.37
C ALA A 496 2.11 -15.51 -2.52
N MET A 497 2.36 -14.38 -3.18
CA MET A 497 3.38 -14.25 -4.23
C MET A 497 4.80 -14.40 -3.68
N PHE A 498 5.09 -13.78 -2.53
CA PHE A 498 6.38 -13.94 -1.85
C PHE A 498 6.60 -15.40 -1.43
N ASN A 499 5.56 -16.05 -0.90
CA ASN A 499 5.57 -17.47 -0.53
C ASN A 499 5.86 -18.39 -1.73
N ALA A 500 5.50 -17.95 -2.94
CA ALA A 500 5.81 -18.65 -4.19
C ALA A 500 7.22 -18.35 -4.71
N GLY A 501 8.02 -17.51 -4.04
CA GLY A 501 9.37 -17.11 -4.45
C GLY A 501 9.40 -15.97 -5.47
N ILE A 502 8.30 -15.26 -5.70
CA ILE A 502 8.24 -14.08 -6.56
C ILE A 502 8.82 -12.88 -5.80
N LEU A 503 9.66 -12.08 -6.46
CA LEU A 503 10.28 -10.87 -5.93
C LEU A 503 9.86 -9.63 -6.73
N CYS A 504 10.13 -8.44 -6.21
CA CYS A 504 9.76 -7.15 -6.80
C CYS A 504 10.16 -7.03 -8.29
N SER A 505 11.35 -7.50 -8.65
CA SER A 505 11.86 -7.42 -10.02
C SER A 505 11.16 -8.35 -11.02
N ASP A 506 10.45 -9.37 -10.55
CA ASP A 506 9.64 -10.25 -11.42
C ASP A 506 8.34 -9.56 -11.85
N CYS A 507 7.91 -8.54 -11.10
CA CYS A 507 6.69 -7.77 -11.33
C CYS A 507 6.98 -6.41 -12.00
N HIS A 508 7.90 -5.63 -11.42
CA HIS A 508 8.17 -4.24 -11.85
C HIS A 508 9.39 -4.10 -12.77
N GLY A 509 10.26 -5.11 -12.81
CA GLY A 509 11.55 -5.05 -13.52
C GLY A 509 12.69 -4.49 -12.66
N SER A 510 13.80 -4.17 -13.30
CA SER A 510 14.98 -3.57 -12.63
C SER A 510 14.76 -2.10 -12.26
N ILE A 511 15.58 -1.57 -11.34
CA ILE A 511 15.58 -0.13 -10.98
C ILE A 511 15.60 0.76 -12.23
N ASN A 512 16.42 0.44 -13.23
CA ASN A 512 16.52 1.25 -14.45
C ASN A 512 15.23 1.24 -15.28
N GLN A 513 14.50 0.13 -15.29
CA GLN A 513 13.22 0.03 -16.00
C GLN A 513 12.10 0.78 -15.27
N VAL A 514 12.14 0.78 -13.93
CA VAL A 514 11.22 1.58 -13.10
C VAL A 514 11.51 3.08 -13.26
N GLY A 515 12.79 3.47 -13.31
CA GLY A 515 13.22 4.86 -13.50
C GLY A 515 13.15 5.38 -14.95
N ALA A 516 12.87 4.53 -15.93
CA ALA A 516 12.68 4.91 -17.32
C ALA A 516 11.25 5.44 -17.57
N ASP A 517 10.90 6.50 -16.85
CA ASP A 517 9.53 7.03 -16.80
C ASP A 517 9.27 8.19 -17.78
N PHE A 518 8.02 8.63 -17.79
CA PHE A 518 7.50 9.69 -18.67
C PHE A 518 8.15 11.06 -18.52
N SER A 519 8.97 11.32 -17.51
CA SER A 519 9.61 12.63 -17.31
C SER A 519 10.98 12.76 -17.99
N ALA A 520 11.37 11.77 -18.79
CA ALA A 520 12.64 11.79 -19.51
C ALA A 520 12.83 13.06 -20.36
N GLY A 521 13.84 13.87 -20.00
CA GLY A 521 14.19 15.08 -20.75
C GLY A 521 13.54 16.37 -20.24
N VAL A 522 12.70 16.27 -19.21
CA VAL A 522 12.19 17.44 -18.47
C VAL A 522 13.37 18.15 -17.80
N SER A 523 13.45 19.46 -17.99
CA SER A 523 14.47 20.32 -17.38
C SER A 523 14.03 21.79 -17.42
N ALA A 524 14.77 22.67 -16.76
CA ALA A 524 14.57 24.12 -16.90
C ALA A 524 14.68 24.62 -18.36
N ALA A 525 15.46 23.93 -19.21
CA ALA A 525 15.58 24.25 -20.63
C ALA A 525 14.43 23.68 -21.48
N ASN A 526 13.79 22.60 -21.01
CA ASN A 526 12.66 21.94 -21.66
C ASN A 526 11.50 21.73 -20.66
N PRO A 527 10.85 22.80 -20.17
CA PRO A 527 9.77 22.66 -19.20
C PRO A 527 8.59 21.86 -19.78
N GLY A 528 8.02 20.95 -19.00
CA GLY A 528 6.82 20.18 -19.36
C GLY A 528 7.03 19.15 -20.46
N ALA A 529 8.28 18.81 -20.81
CA ALA A 529 8.63 17.83 -21.85
C ALA A 529 8.34 16.37 -21.45
N PHE A 530 7.13 16.11 -20.95
CA PHE A 530 6.66 14.79 -20.57
C PHE A 530 6.35 13.92 -21.80
N VAL A 531 6.77 12.66 -21.75
CA VAL A 531 6.51 11.62 -22.78
C VAL A 531 5.18 10.92 -22.46
N LEU A 532 4.09 11.56 -22.85
CA LEU A 532 2.71 11.11 -22.65
C LEU A 532 1.96 11.07 -23.99
N ASP A 533 0.78 10.46 -24.01
CA ASP A 533 -0.08 10.33 -25.19
C ASP A 533 0.61 9.63 -26.38
N GLN A 534 1.55 8.73 -26.10
CA GLN A 534 2.31 7.99 -27.10
C GLN A 534 1.73 6.58 -27.38
N GLY A 535 0.54 6.26 -26.85
CA GLY A 535 -0.14 4.98 -26.98
C GLY A 535 -0.35 4.26 -25.65
N ASN A 536 -0.69 2.97 -25.70
CA ASN A 536 -0.94 2.16 -24.51
C ASN A 536 0.38 1.62 -23.92
N PHE A 537 0.70 1.91 -22.66
CA PHE A 537 1.92 1.40 -22.01
C PHE A 537 1.99 -0.14 -21.98
N TYR A 538 0.84 -0.80 -21.88
CA TYR A 538 0.69 -2.25 -21.82
C TYR A 538 0.83 -2.94 -23.20
N ASP A 539 0.98 -2.17 -24.27
CA ASP A 539 1.46 -2.66 -25.56
C ASP A 539 2.99 -2.58 -25.61
N SER A 540 3.66 -3.71 -25.78
CA SER A 540 5.13 -3.77 -25.88
C SER A 540 5.67 -3.05 -27.11
N GLY A 541 4.86 -2.89 -28.17
CA GLY A 541 5.19 -2.10 -29.36
C GLY A 541 5.02 -0.58 -29.18
N SER A 542 4.36 -0.15 -28.11
CA SER A 542 4.08 1.27 -27.86
C SER A 542 5.31 2.03 -27.36
N PRO A 543 5.58 3.26 -27.86
CA PRO A 543 6.61 4.13 -27.30
C PRO A 543 6.23 4.80 -25.99
N GLN A 544 5.00 4.61 -25.48
CA GLN A 544 4.57 5.17 -24.18
C GLN A 544 5.50 4.72 -23.05
N ALA A 545 6.06 5.70 -22.35
CA ALA A 545 6.88 5.48 -21.17
C ALA A 545 6.01 5.15 -19.95
N ARG A 546 6.62 4.51 -18.95
CA ARG A 546 5.94 4.18 -17.68
C ARG A 546 5.50 5.46 -16.99
N VAL A 547 4.28 5.48 -16.48
CA VAL A 547 3.86 6.42 -15.45
C VAL A 547 3.76 5.68 -14.11
N PRO A 548 4.64 5.97 -13.14
CA PRO A 548 4.59 5.37 -11.80
C PRO A 548 3.20 5.55 -11.18
N TRP A 549 2.72 4.57 -10.40
CA TRP A 549 1.40 4.57 -9.76
C TRP A 549 0.20 4.42 -10.70
N ALA A 550 0.36 4.65 -12.01
CA ALA A 550 -0.70 4.46 -13.01
C ALA A 550 -0.46 3.22 -13.90
N ASN A 551 0.80 2.79 -14.04
CA ASN A 551 1.19 1.66 -14.86
C ASN A 551 1.84 0.58 -14.00
N GLU A 552 0.99 -0.23 -13.37
CA GLU A 552 1.38 -1.32 -12.49
C GLU A 552 1.05 -2.69 -13.10
N PRO A 553 1.79 -3.75 -12.71
CA PRO A 553 1.42 -5.11 -13.06
C PRO A 553 0.06 -5.47 -12.43
N GLY A 554 -0.78 -6.15 -13.20
CA GLY A 554 -2.06 -6.68 -12.73
C GLY A 554 -2.05 -8.19 -12.48
N CYS A 555 -3.11 -8.72 -11.88
CA CYS A 555 -3.39 -10.14 -11.69
C CYS A 555 -3.24 -10.91 -13.01
N GLY A 556 -3.80 -10.36 -14.09
CA GLY A 556 -3.76 -10.96 -15.42
C GLY A 556 -2.35 -11.16 -15.97
N SER A 557 -1.35 -10.43 -15.45
CA SER A 557 0.04 -10.54 -15.91
C SER A 557 0.65 -11.91 -15.64
N CYS A 558 0.17 -12.59 -14.59
CA CYS A 558 0.61 -13.95 -14.23
C CYS A 558 -0.54 -14.96 -14.23
N HIS A 559 -1.76 -14.53 -13.94
CA HIS A 559 -2.97 -15.36 -13.94
C HIS A 559 -3.70 -15.20 -15.28
N THR A 560 -3.08 -15.76 -16.31
CA THR A 560 -3.39 -15.43 -17.72
C THR A 560 -4.62 -16.13 -18.31
N GLY A 561 -5.41 -16.84 -17.49
CA GLY A 561 -6.63 -17.51 -17.92
C GLY A 561 -6.90 -18.82 -17.17
N SER A 562 -7.61 -19.74 -17.82
CA SER A 562 -8.04 -21.01 -17.27
C SER A 562 -6.97 -22.11 -17.41
N ALA A 563 -7.24 -23.30 -16.88
CA ALA A 563 -6.39 -24.47 -17.06
C ALA A 563 -6.20 -24.86 -18.53
N ASN A 564 -7.19 -24.58 -19.38
CA ASN A 564 -7.21 -24.97 -20.79
C ASN A 564 -6.88 -23.82 -21.75
N ASP A 565 -6.96 -22.57 -21.29
CA ASP A 565 -6.71 -21.37 -22.09
C ASP A 565 -5.92 -20.35 -21.27
N ASN A 566 -4.59 -20.36 -21.45
CA ASN A 566 -3.63 -19.50 -20.77
C ASN A 566 -2.39 -19.26 -21.65
N LEU A 567 -1.50 -18.36 -21.21
CA LEU A 567 -0.36 -17.91 -22.00
C LEU A 567 0.94 -18.71 -21.76
N THR A 568 0.87 -19.89 -21.15
CA THR A 568 2.10 -20.67 -20.85
C THR A 568 2.88 -21.13 -22.08
N GLN A 569 2.25 -21.12 -23.26
CA GLN A 569 2.90 -21.44 -24.55
C GLN A 569 3.46 -20.21 -25.28
N GLN A 570 3.28 -19.00 -24.75
CA GLN A 570 3.79 -17.78 -25.35
C GLN A 570 5.33 -17.71 -25.22
N ALA A 571 6.02 -17.31 -26.28
CA ALA A 571 7.47 -17.15 -26.23
C ALA A 571 7.88 -16.05 -25.23
N GLY A 572 8.92 -16.31 -24.44
CA GLY A 572 9.47 -15.35 -23.49
C GLY A 572 8.74 -15.28 -22.14
N VAL A 573 7.71 -16.10 -21.90
CA VAL A 573 7.10 -16.20 -20.57
C VAL A 573 7.89 -17.12 -19.64
N MET A 574 7.86 -16.83 -18.34
CA MET A 574 8.38 -17.73 -17.32
C MET A 574 7.21 -18.48 -16.67
N VAL A 575 7.05 -19.77 -16.96
CA VAL A 575 5.96 -20.60 -16.44
C VAL A 575 6.25 -21.04 -15.00
N ASN A 576 5.24 -21.01 -14.14
CA ASN A 576 5.29 -21.65 -12.84
C ASN A 576 5.13 -23.17 -12.99
N LEU A 577 6.14 -23.97 -12.64
CA LEU A 577 6.05 -25.43 -12.77
C LEU A 577 5.23 -26.07 -11.66
N ARG A 578 5.41 -25.59 -10.42
CA ARG A 578 4.72 -26.05 -9.21
C ARG A 578 4.53 -24.89 -8.25
N ASP A 579 3.45 -24.92 -7.50
CA ASP A 579 3.18 -23.91 -6.49
C ASP A 579 3.99 -24.13 -5.19
N SER A 580 3.76 -23.29 -4.18
CA SER A 580 4.38 -23.38 -2.85
C SER A 580 4.07 -24.68 -2.07
N ARG A 581 3.04 -25.43 -2.43
CA ARG A 581 2.71 -26.76 -1.86
C ARG A 581 3.21 -27.94 -2.71
N GLY A 582 3.98 -27.68 -3.77
CA GLY A 582 4.56 -28.71 -4.63
C GLY A 582 3.57 -29.42 -5.57
N VAL A 583 2.37 -28.88 -5.75
CA VAL A 583 1.39 -29.39 -6.72
C VAL A 583 1.73 -28.84 -8.11
N ARG A 584 1.56 -29.67 -9.15
CA ARG A 584 1.81 -29.28 -10.54
C ARG A 584 0.92 -28.09 -10.91
N ASP A 585 1.56 -27.02 -11.40
CA ASP A 585 0.90 -25.80 -11.84
C ASP A 585 0.81 -25.78 -13.36
N GLY A 586 1.86 -25.29 -14.04
CA GLY A 586 1.88 -25.24 -15.50
C GLY A 586 0.80 -24.35 -16.13
N ILE A 587 0.15 -23.49 -15.33
CA ILE A 587 -0.96 -22.62 -15.74
C ILE A 587 -0.57 -21.14 -15.50
N ARG A 588 -0.04 -20.83 -14.31
CA ARG A 588 0.35 -19.47 -13.93
C ARG A 588 1.77 -19.14 -14.39
N LEU A 589 2.05 -17.85 -14.61
CA LEU A 589 3.40 -17.34 -14.86
C LEU A 589 4.08 -16.89 -13.56
N ARG A 590 5.41 -16.74 -13.61
CA ARG A 590 6.27 -16.25 -12.51
C ARG A 590 6.85 -14.87 -12.74
N GLN A 591 6.66 -14.32 -13.93
CA GLN A 591 7.14 -13.01 -14.33
C GLN A 591 5.97 -12.28 -14.99
N ALA A 592 5.71 -11.05 -14.57
CA ALA A 592 4.57 -10.26 -15.04
C ALA A 592 4.78 -9.72 -16.45
N PHE A 593 5.99 -9.79 -16.99
CA PHE A 593 6.38 -9.29 -18.30
C PHE A 593 7.21 -10.34 -19.04
N LEU A 594 7.39 -10.17 -20.35
CA LEU A 594 8.20 -11.09 -21.14
C LEU A 594 9.69 -10.95 -20.80
N THR A 595 10.39 -12.07 -20.66
CA THR A 595 11.84 -12.10 -20.46
C THR A 595 12.54 -11.34 -21.59
N GLY A 596 13.35 -10.34 -21.23
CA GLY A 596 14.06 -9.48 -22.18
C GLY A 596 13.29 -8.25 -22.63
N ASP A 597 12.06 -8.04 -22.17
CA ASP A 597 11.33 -6.79 -22.40
C ASP A 597 12.08 -5.59 -21.80
N ALA A 598 12.31 -4.56 -22.61
CA ALA A 598 13.13 -3.42 -22.23
C ALA A 598 12.45 -2.50 -21.21
N LYS A 599 11.11 -2.48 -21.14
CA LYS A 599 10.33 -1.61 -20.25
C LYS A 599 9.78 -2.34 -19.02
N ALA A 600 9.91 -3.68 -19.00
CA ALA A 600 9.15 -4.55 -18.12
C ALA A 600 7.63 -4.28 -18.28
N THR A 601 7.16 -4.24 -19.54
CA THR A 601 5.74 -4.04 -19.87
C THR A 601 4.90 -5.22 -19.36
N PRO A 602 3.94 -5.00 -18.43
CA PRO A 602 3.11 -6.08 -17.92
C PRO A 602 2.25 -6.74 -19.00
N ILE A 603 2.12 -8.06 -18.91
CA ILE A 603 1.29 -8.86 -19.80
C ILE A 603 -0.19 -8.56 -19.53
N VAL A 604 -0.94 -8.32 -20.60
CA VAL A 604 -2.40 -8.19 -20.54
C VAL A 604 -3.01 -9.38 -21.29
N PRO A 605 -3.60 -10.37 -20.59
CA PRO A 605 -4.06 -11.60 -21.23
C PRO A 605 -5.35 -11.38 -22.01
N GLY A 606 -5.59 -12.19 -23.04
CA GLY A 606 -6.87 -12.21 -23.76
C GLY A 606 -7.99 -12.85 -22.93
N ASN A 607 -7.68 -13.95 -22.23
CA ASN A 607 -8.59 -14.56 -21.27
C ASN A 607 -8.55 -13.77 -19.95
N LYS A 608 -9.71 -13.22 -19.56
CA LYS A 608 -9.84 -12.31 -18.41
C LYS A 608 -10.37 -12.96 -17.15
N LEU A 609 -10.43 -14.30 -17.08
CA LEU A 609 -11.05 -15.02 -15.95
C LEU A 609 -10.53 -14.57 -14.57
N PHE A 610 -9.23 -14.28 -14.47
CA PHE A 610 -8.56 -13.82 -13.24
C PHE A 610 -7.88 -12.45 -13.40
N ALA A 611 -8.21 -11.71 -14.45
CA ALA A 611 -7.61 -10.42 -14.75
C ALA A 611 -8.53 -9.29 -14.30
N GLU A 612 -7.95 -8.12 -14.06
CA GLU A 612 -8.68 -6.91 -13.80
C GLU A 612 -9.58 -6.52 -14.98
N PRO A 613 -10.74 -5.90 -14.72
CA PRO A 613 -11.52 -5.26 -15.77
C PRO A 613 -10.69 -4.20 -16.50
N LEU A 614 -11.02 -3.98 -17.76
CA LEU A 614 -10.40 -2.89 -18.54
C LEU A 614 -11.09 -1.57 -18.22
N VAL A 615 -10.36 -0.47 -18.37
CA VAL A 615 -10.90 0.88 -18.37
C VAL A 615 -11.89 1.03 -19.54
N PRO A 616 -13.14 1.44 -19.31
CA PRO A 616 -14.13 1.61 -20.37
C PRO A 616 -13.77 2.78 -21.29
N GLU A 617 -14.22 2.74 -22.54
CA GLU A 617 -13.99 3.85 -23.50
C GLU A 617 -14.61 5.17 -23.02
N VAL A 618 -15.82 5.10 -22.45
CA VAL A 618 -16.58 6.27 -22.01
C VAL A 618 -17.24 5.99 -20.66
N PHE A 619 -17.26 6.99 -19.79
CA PHE A 619 -18.03 7.04 -18.55
C PHE A 619 -18.92 8.28 -18.57
N ASN A 620 -20.25 8.14 -18.57
CA ASN A 620 -21.20 9.28 -18.56
C ASN A 620 -20.87 10.44 -19.54
N GLY A 621 -20.33 10.12 -20.72
CA GLY A 621 -19.92 11.11 -21.73
C GLY A 621 -18.47 11.58 -21.63
N PHE A 622 -17.76 11.29 -20.54
CA PHE A 622 -16.31 11.46 -20.42
C PHE A 622 -15.57 10.35 -21.15
N ALA A 623 -14.73 10.69 -22.12
CA ALA A 623 -13.86 9.73 -22.79
C ALA A 623 -12.62 9.47 -21.94
N ASN A 624 -12.42 8.23 -21.49
CA ASN A 624 -11.28 7.89 -20.64
C ASN A 624 -9.97 7.88 -21.47
N PRO A 625 -8.95 8.69 -21.13
CA PRO A 625 -7.65 8.64 -21.80
C PRO A 625 -6.98 7.25 -21.75
N ALA A 626 -7.16 6.53 -20.63
CA ALA A 626 -6.61 5.18 -20.45
C ALA A 626 -7.50 4.04 -20.96
N ALA A 627 -8.49 4.31 -21.83
CA ALA A 627 -9.40 3.29 -22.36
C ALA A 627 -8.66 2.04 -22.88
N GLY A 628 -9.13 0.86 -22.47
CA GLY A 628 -8.53 -0.43 -22.83
C GLY A 628 -7.32 -0.84 -21.99
N ASN A 629 -6.77 0.03 -21.14
CA ASN A 629 -5.79 -0.38 -20.13
C ASN A 629 -6.48 -1.24 -19.04
N PRO A 630 -5.77 -2.17 -18.38
CA PRO A 630 -6.29 -2.78 -17.16
C PRO A 630 -6.49 -1.69 -16.08
N LYS A 631 -7.62 -1.78 -15.34
CA LYS A 631 -7.79 -1.01 -14.10
C LYS A 631 -6.75 -1.49 -13.08
N LEU A 632 -6.35 -0.62 -12.14
CA LEU A 632 -5.45 -1.04 -11.06
C LEU A 632 -6.18 -2.02 -10.13
N TYR A 633 -5.46 -3.01 -9.59
CA TYR A 633 -6.00 -3.97 -8.62
C TYR A 633 -6.72 -3.28 -7.44
N ARG A 634 -6.11 -2.26 -6.86
CA ARG A 634 -6.66 -1.48 -5.73
C ARG A 634 -7.95 -0.71 -6.02
N VAL A 635 -8.32 -0.56 -7.30
CA VAL A 635 -9.62 0.04 -7.67
C VAL A 635 -10.52 -0.89 -8.47
N SER A 636 -10.19 -2.18 -8.50
CA SER A 636 -10.96 -3.18 -9.23
C SER A 636 -12.00 -3.84 -8.34
N THR A 637 -13.18 -4.04 -8.91
CA THR A 637 -14.29 -4.79 -8.30
C THR A 637 -14.65 -6.00 -9.16
N GLY A 638 -15.24 -7.02 -8.54
CA GLY A 638 -15.73 -8.24 -9.18
C GLY A 638 -17.00 -8.74 -8.49
N HIS A 639 -17.51 -9.92 -8.89
CA HIS A 639 -18.65 -10.66 -8.28
C HIS A 639 -19.62 -9.81 -7.43
N GLY A 640 -20.56 -9.13 -8.09
CA GLY A 640 -21.56 -8.30 -7.40
C GLY A 640 -21.06 -6.94 -6.90
N GLY A 641 -19.89 -6.48 -7.35
CA GLY A 641 -19.29 -5.19 -6.96
C GLY A 641 -18.33 -5.27 -5.77
N VAL A 642 -18.02 -6.47 -5.28
CA VAL A 642 -17.06 -6.66 -4.20
C VAL A 642 -15.66 -6.29 -4.68
N MET A 643 -14.96 -5.46 -3.91
CA MET A 643 -13.58 -5.07 -4.21
C MET A 643 -12.65 -6.28 -4.22
N CYS A 644 -11.75 -6.36 -5.20
CA CYS A 644 -10.82 -7.50 -5.34
C CYS A 644 -10.00 -7.70 -4.05
N GLN A 645 -9.57 -6.61 -3.43
CA GLN A 645 -8.82 -6.62 -2.17
C GLN A 645 -9.61 -7.20 -0.99
N GLY A 646 -10.94 -7.09 -1.00
CA GLY A 646 -11.78 -7.69 0.03
C GLY A 646 -11.73 -9.22 -0.01
N CYS A 647 -11.60 -9.80 -1.21
CA CYS A 647 -11.48 -11.26 -1.36
C CYS A 647 -10.03 -11.75 -1.23
N HIS A 648 -9.06 -10.99 -1.74
CA HIS A 648 -7.68 -11.48 -1.90
C HIS A 648 -6.65 -10.85 -0.95
N GLY A 649 -7.01 -9.79 -0.22
CA GLY A 649 -6.10 -9.00 0.62
C GLY A 649 -5.50 -7.81 -0.12
N SER A 650 -4.77 -6.97 0.61
CA SER A 650 -4.11 -5.78 0.05
C SER A 650 -3.00 -6.12 -0.95
N THR A 651 -2.66 -5.17 -1.81
CA THR A 651 -1.53 -5.29 -2.75
C THR A 651 -0.25 -5.66 -1.99
N HIS A 652 0.58 -6.57 -2.49
CA HIS A 652 1.81 -7.06 -1.84
C HIS A 652 1.61 -7.89 -0.55
N ALA A 653 0.40 -7.97 -0.04
CA ALA A 653 0.00 -8.66 1.19
C ALA A 653 -1.17 -9.62 0.96
N GLU A 654 -1.33 -10.11 -0.28
CA GLU A 654 -2.42 -11.00 -0.65
C GLU A 654 -2.35 -12.32 0.12
N TRP A 655 -3.49 -12.82 0.56
CA TRP A 655 -3.56 -13.98 1.45
C TRP A 655 -3.32 -15.30 0.73
N PRO A 656 -2.74 -16.31 1.41
CA PRO A 656 -2.27 -16.26 2.80
C PRO A 656 -0.82 -15.76 2.89
N LEU A 657 -0.49 -15.16 4.03
CA LEU A 657 0.91 -15.01 4.46
C LEU A 657 1.41 -16.32 5.06
N SER A 658 2.71 -16.61 4.93
CA SER A 658 3.29 -17.89 5.37
C SER A 658 3.29 -18.07 6.88
N ASP A 659 3.45 -16.97 7.62
CA ASP A 659 3.34 -16.99 9.07
C ASP A 659 1.85 -17.05 9.45
N PRO A 660 1.38 -18.14 10.09
CA PRO A 660 -0.03 -18.28 10.47
C PRO A 660 -0.49 -17.20 11.46
N ASN A 661 0.43 -16.59 12.20
CA ASN A 661 0.13 -15.57 13.20
C ASN A 661 0.19 -14.14 12.65
N ALA A 662 0.64 -13.94 11.40
CA ALA A 662 0.71 -12.62 10.80
C ALA A 662 -0.63 -11.90 10.84
N ASN A 663 -0.62 -10.62 11.23
CA ASN A 663 -1.83 -9.81 11.37
C ASN A 663 -2.64 -9.71 10.07
N ASP A 664 -2.00 -9.71 8.91
CA ASP A 664 -2.71 -9.68 7.62
C ASP A 664 -3.67 -10.87 7.48
N ASN A 665 -3.36 -12.03 8.06
CA ASN A 665 -4.24 -13.21 7.98
C ASN A 665 -5.52 -13.06 8.83
N GLN A 666 -5.59 -12.10 9.76
CA GLN A 666 -6.71 -11.99 10.71
C GLN A 666 -8.04 -11.70 10.02
N THR A 667 -8.05 -10.83 9.00
CA THR A 667 -9.26 -10.52 8.23
C THR A 667 -9.88 -11.79 7.62
N ALA A 668 -9.07 -12.62 6.96
CA ALA A 668 -9.54 -13.88 6.37
C ALA A 668 -10.01 -14.88 7.45
N ILE A 669 -9.26 -15.02 8.54
CA ILE A 669 -9.63 -15.91 9.65
C ILE A 669 -10.98 -15.49 10.25
N GLN A 670 -11.21 -14.20 10.45
CA GLN A 670 -12.45 -13.67 11.02
C GLN A 670 -13.65 -13.83 10.09
N LEU A 671 -13.44 -13.73 8.77
CA LEU A 671 -14.53 -13.80 7.78
C LEU A 671 -14.94 -15.22 7.38
N GLN A 672 -14.00 -16.17 7.37
CA GLN A 672 -14.26 -17.54 6.87
C GLN A 672 -13.65 -18.66 7.73
N GLY A 673 -12.96 -18.34 8.82
CA GLY A 673 -12.39 -19.32 9.75
C GLY A 673 -11.04 -19.91 9.32
N HIS A 674 -10.47 -19.49 8.20
CA HIS A 674 -9.14 -19.91 7.75
C HIS A 674 -8.45 -18.82 6.92
N THR A 675 -7.13 -18.96 6.74
CA THR A 675 -6.33 -18.04 5.92
C THR A 675 -6.55 -18.28 4.42
N GLY A 676 -6.14 -17.32 3.61
CA GLY A 676 -6.24 -17.37 2.15
C GLY A 676 -7.39 -16.53 1.60
N PRO A 677 -7.59 -16.54 0.27
CA PRO A 677 -8.65 -15.78 -0.36
C PRO A 677 -10.03 -16.19 0.17
N ILE A 678 -10.95 -15.23 0.27
CA ILE A 678 -12.33 -15.49 0.68
C ILE A 678 -13.02 -16.37 -0.35
N ILE A 679 -13.38 -17.58 0.06
CA ILE A 679 -13.96 -18.61 -0.81
C ILE A 679 -15.20 -19.26 -0.20
N GLU A 680 -15.38 -19.18 1.12
CA GLU A 680 -16.58 -19.70 1.79
C GLU A 680 -17.78 -18.82 1.46
N CYS A 681 -18.73 -19.36 0.68
CA CYS A 681 -19.88 -18.60 0.20
C CYS A 681 -20.72 -18.01 1.34
N THR A 682 -20.71 -18.65 2.52
CA THR A 682 -21.43 -18.21 3.74
C THR A 682 -20.90 -16.92 4.36
N THR A 683 -19.72 -16.45 3.94
CA THR A 683 -19.24 -15.11 4.30
C THR A 683 -20.19 -14.03 3.78
N CYS A 684 -20.79 -14.23 2.60
CA CYS A 684 -21.67 -13.23 1.97
C CYS A 684 -23.10 -13.73 1.77
N HIS A 685 -23.30 -15.03 1.56
CA HIS A 685 -24.58 -15.60 1.15
C HIS A 685 -25.26 -16.43 2.24
N ASP A 686 -26.59 -16.40 2.24
CA ASP A 686 -27.37 -17.52 2.77
C ASP A 686 -27.41 -18.62 1.72
N THR A 687 -26.44 -19.54 1.80
CA THR A 687 -26.27 -20.60 0.79
C THR A 687 -27.50 -21.48 0.71
N GLN A 688 -28.21 -21.75 1.81
CA GLN A 688 -29.40 -22.62 1.80
C GLN A 688 -30.54 -22.05 0.94
N ALA A 689 -30.58 -20.72 0.78
CA ALA A 689 -31.54 -20.03 -0.07
C ALA A 689 -31.10 -19.90 -1.53
N MET A 690 -29.86 -20.26 -1.87
CA MET A 690 -29.34 -20.27 -3.24
C MET A 690 -29.72 -21.54 -4.01
N GLN A 691 -29.72 -21.45 -5.33
CA GLN A 691 -29.80 -22.62 -6.22
C GLN A 691 -28.55 -23.48 -6.06
N ALA A 692 -28.73 -24.79 -5.90
CA ALA A 692 -27.64 -25.71 -5.65
C ALA A 692 -26.74 -25.95 -6.88
N ASP A 693 -27.18 -25.58 -8.09
CA ASP A 693 -26.48 -25.78 -9.36
C ASP A 693 -25.90 -24.50 -9.97
N THR A 694 -25.84 -23.39 -9.21
CA THR A 694 -25.25 -22.13 -9.67
C THR A 694 -23.75 -22.26 -9.97
N LEU A 695 -23.32 -21.56 -11.02
CA LEU A 695 -21.93 -21.33 -11.42
C LEU A 695 -21.61 -19.82 -11.45
N ASP A 696 -22.44 -18.99 -10.81
CA ASP A 696 -22.37 -17.53 -10.88
C ASP A 696 -21.46 -16.93 -9.80
N GLY A 697 -20.66 -17.77 -9.13
CA GLY A 697 -19.69 -17.35 -8.14
C GLY A 697 -18.52 -16.55 -8.75
N PRO A 698 -17.62 -16.03 -7.90
CA PRO A 698 -16.42 -15.35 -8.37
C PRO A 698 -15.64 -16.26 -9.32
N HIS A 699 -15.14 -15.71 -10.43
CA HIS A 699 -14.41 -16.48 -11.47
C HIS A 699 -15.17 -17.69 -12.02
N GLY A 700 -16.51 -17.66 -12.03
CA GLY A 700 -17.34 -18.78 -12.51
C GLY A 700 -17.39 -19.97 -11.55
N MET A 701 -17.08 -19.74 -10.27
CA MET A 701 -17.10 -20.79 -9.26
C MET A 701 -18.52 -21.26 -8.93
N HIS A 702 -18.63 -22.56 -8.66
CA HIS A 702 -19.81 -23.15 -8.06
C HIS A 702 -19.75 -23.05 -6.52
N LEU A 703 -20.86 -23.40 -5.86
CA LEU A 703 -20.88 -23.53 -4.39
C LEU A 703 -19.78 -24.49 -3.92
N VAL A 704 -18.89 -24.01 -3.07
CA VAL A 704 -17.87 -24.82 -2.41
C VAL A 704 -18.39 -25.30 -1.06
N ASP A 705 -18.01 -26.52 -0.67
CA ASP A 705 -18.47 -27.16 0.56
C ASP A 705 -20.00 -27.08 0.81
N ASP A 706 -20.81 -27.08 -0.27
CA ASP A 706 -22.26 -27.26 -0.19
C ASP A 706 -22.76 -28.64 -0.63
N ARG A 707 -23.40 -29.36 0.30
CA ARG A 707 -23.85 -30.74 0.09
C ARG A 707 -24.82 -30.90 -1.07
N ARG A 708 -25.65 -29.91 -1.30
CA ARG A 708 -26.64 -29.93 -2.37
C ARG A 708 -25.93 -29.88 -3.72
N PHE A 709 -24.80 -29.17 -3.82
CA PHE A 709 -23.97 -29.18 -5.02
C PHE A 709 -23.35 -30.56 -5.29
N TRP A 710 -22.45 -31.04 -4.42
CA TRP A 710 -21.68 -32.25 -4.72
C TRP A 710 -22.47 -33.55 -4.61
N LYS A 711 -23.65 -33.56 -3.97
CA LYS A 711 -24.47 -34.78 -3.88
C LYS A 711 -25.56 -34.84 -4.95
N GLU A 712 -26.14 -33.69 -5.31
CA GLU A 712 -27.39 -33.65 -6.06
C GLU A 712 -27.20 -32.90 -7.39
N ALA A 713 -26.79 -31.63 -7.36
CA ALA A 713 -26.79 -30.76 -8.53
C ALA A 713 -25.65 -31.03 -9.54
N HIS A 714 -24.42 -31.29 -9.08
CA HIS A 714 -23.25 -31.34 -9.98
C HIS A 714 -23.35 -32.41 -11.07
N LYS A 715 -24.09 -33.51 -10.84
CA LYS A 715 -24.19 -34.65 -11.76
C LYS A 715 -24.73 -34.25 -13.12
N ASP A 716 -25.81 -33.48 -13.15
CA ASP A 716 -26.46 -33.12 -14.40
C ASP A 716 -25.74 -31.97 -15.12
N ILE A 717 -25.05 -31.10 -14.37
CA ILE A 717 -24.14 -30.10 -14.94
C ILE A 717 -22.94 -30.80 -15.60
N ALA A 718 -22.29 -31.71 -14.87
CA ALA A 718 -21.13 -32.46 -15.35
C ALA A 718 -21.44 -33.21 -16.66
N LYS A 719 -22.63 -33.83 -16.79
CA LYS A 719 -23.05 -34.47 -18.06
C LYS A 719 -23.14 -33.49 -19.23
N ARG A 720 -23.54 -32.23 -18.99
CA ARG A 720 -23.65 -31.21 -20.04
C ARG A 720 -22.31 -30.60 -20.40
N GLU A 721 -21.44 -30.39 -19.41
CA GLU A 721 -20.18 -29.68 -19.58
C GLU A 721 -19.03 -30.59 -20.01
N ASN A 722 -18.90 -31.79 -19.43
CA ASN A 722 -17.72 -32.63 -19.65
C ASN A 722 -17.59 -33.19 -21.07
N GLY A 723 -18.69 -33.24 -21.83
CA GLY A 723 -18.67 -33.62 -23.24
C GLY A 723 -18.20 -32.50 -24.19
N LYS A 724 -18.02 -31.28 -23.69
CA LYS A 724 -17.52 -30.15 -24.48
C LYS A 724 -15.99 -30.21 -24.60
N PRO A 725 -15.40 -29.59 -25.63
CA PRO A 725 -13.94 -29.47 -25.74
C PRO A 725 -13.32 -28.96 -24.44
N GLY A 726 -12.21 -29.59 -24.02
CA GLY A 726 -11.52 -29.23 -22.78
C GLY A 726 -12.25 -29.57 -21.49
N GLY A 727 -13.38 -30.30 -21.52
CA GLY A 727 -14.19 -30.57 -20.33
C GLY A 727 -15.17 -29.44 -19.98
N GLY A 728 -15.40 -28.50 -20.90
CA GLY A 728 -16.31 -27.37 -20.70
C GLY A 728 -15.90 -26.47 -19.53
N LEU A 729 -16.90 -25.86 -18.88
CA LEU A 729 -16.67 -24.94 -17.74
C LEU A 729 -15.98 -25.63 -16.55
N CYS A 730 -16.23 -26.93 -16.34
CA CYS A 730 -15.55 -27.68 -15.29
C CYS A 730 -14.05 -27.80 -15.58
N GLY A 731 -13.69 -28.00 -16.84
CA GLY A 731 -12.33 -28.10 -17.31
C GLY A 731 -11.50 -26.84 -17.12
N ASP A 732 -12.14 -25.66 -17.11
CA ASP A 732 -11.44 -24.38 -16.89
C ASP A 732 -10.71 -24.32 -15.55
N CYS A 733 -11.23 -24.99 -14.52
CA CYS A 733 -10.57 -25.07 -13.21
C CYS A 733 -10.03 -26.48 -12.91
N HIS A 734 -10.75 -27.54 -13.28
CA HIS A 734 -10.38 -28.92 -12.95
C HIS A 734 -9.54 -29.62 -14.04
N GLY A 735 -9.27 -28.94 -15.15
CA GLY A 735 -8.50 -29.46 -16.27
C GLY A 735 -9.33 -30.37 -17.19
N ALA A 736 -8.92 -30.44 -18.46
CA ALA A 736 -9.54 -31.32 -19.46
C ALA A 736 -9.45 -32.82 -19.14
N ASP A 737 -8.54 -33.23 -18.26
CA ASP A 737 -8.41 -34.62 -17.80
C ASP A 737 -9.22 -34.92 -16.54
N HIS A 738 -9.91 -33.91 -15.98
CA HIS A 738 -10.74 -33.98 -14.79
C HIS A 738 -9.99 -34.41 -13.52
N ARG A 739 -8.67 -34.26 -13.49
CA ARG A 739 -7.81 -34.64 -12.35
C ARG A 739 -7.60 -33.51 -11.33
N GLY A 740 -8.24 -32.36 -11.55
CA GLY A 740 -8.04 -31.17 -10.75
C GLY A 740 -6.75 -30.44 -11.13
N THR A 741 -6.74 -29.12 -10.91
CA THR A 741 -5.54 -28.30 -11.10
C THR A 741 -5.30 -27.43 -9.88
N VAL A 742 -4.33 -26.53 -9.95
CA VAL A 742 -4.09 -25.55 -8.90
C VAL A 742 -5.24 -24.57 -8.70
N LEU A 743 -6.11 -24.43 -9.70
CA LEU A 743 -7.30 -23.58 -9.65
C LEU A 743 -8.46 -24.22 -8.87
N SER A 744 -8.44 -25.55 -8.68
CA SER A 744 -9.55 -26.31 -8.07
C SER A 744 -9.21 -26.86 -6.69
N ARG A 745 -8.34 -26.18 -5.94
CA ARG A 745 -7.86 -26.67 -4.64
C ARG A 745 -8.86 -26.43 -3.53
N ALA A 746 -8.90 -27.37 -2.59
CA ALA A 746 -9.57 -27.14 -1.32
C ALA A 746 -8.79 -26.11 -0.50
N ALA A 747 -9.45 -25.05 -0.01
CA ALA A 747 -8.81 -24.04 0.82
C ALA A 747 -8.49 -24.54 2.24
N THR A 748 -9.36 -25.40 2.79
CA THR A 748 -9.19 -26.10 4.06
C THR A 748 -9.53 -27.58 3.88
N ASP A 749 -9.30 -28.40 4.92
CA ASP A 749 -9.61 -29.82 4.89
C ASP A 749 -11.12 -30.06 4.68
N ARG A 750 -11.48 -30.87 3.68
CA ARG A 750 -12.86 -31.20 3.35
C ARG A 750 -13.15 -32.69 3.48
N ARG A 751 -14.41 -32.99 3.80
CA ARG A 751 -14.91 -34.37 3.86
C ARG A 751 -16.25 -34.48 3.14
N PHE A 752 -16.29 -35.30 2.10
CA PHE A 752 -17.48 -35.56 1.31
C PHE A 752 -18.02 -36.95 1.61
N TYR A 753 -19.32 -37.07 1.90
CA TYR A 753 -19.99 -38.36 2.05
C TYR A 753 -20.69 -38.74 0.74
N VAL A 754 -20.16 -39.76 0.07
CA VAL A 754 -20.56 -40.19 -1.28
C VAL A 754 -20.63 -41.72 -1.32
N GLU A 755 -21.72 -42.27 -1.86
CA GLU A 755 -21.94 -43.73 -2.04
C GLU A 755 -21.61 -44.54 -0.76
N ASP A 756 -22.21 -44.13 0.37
CA ASP A 756 -22.03 -44.74 1.70
C ASP A 756 -20.59 -44.72 2.26
N SER A 757 -19.70 -43.90 1.69
CA SER A 757 -18.30 -43.77 2.08
C SER A 757 -17.88 -42.31 2.28
N TRP A 758 -16.91 -42.09 3.17
CA TRP A 758 -16.27 -40.77 3.32
C TRP A 758 -15.07 -40.65 2.39
N ARG A 759 -14.98 -39.52 1.70
CA ARG A 759 -13.81 -39.07 0.94
C ARG A 759 -13.25 -37.82 1.61
N ALA A 760 -11.94 -37.75 1.77
CA ALA A 760 -11.26 -36.60 2.35
C ALA A 760 -10.41 -35.93 1.28
N VAL A 761 -10.34 -34.60 1.34
CA VAL A 761 -9.45 -33.77 0.53
C VAL A 761 -8.73 -32.83 1.48
N SER A 762 -7.41 -32.85 1.47
CA SER A 762 -6.62 -32.01 2.38
C SER A 762 -6.55 -30.58 1.87
N ALA A 763 -6.33 -29.61 2.76
CA ALA A 763 -6.08 -28.24 2.37
C ALA A 763 -4.94 -28.16 1.32
N GLY A 764 -5.19 -27.46 0.22
CA GLY A 764 -4.27 -27.29 -0.91
C GLY A 764 -4.24 -28.43 -1.92
N GLU A 765 -4.93 -29.53 -1.66
CA GLU A 765 -5.09 -30.64 -2.61
C GLU A 765 -6.12 -30.25 -3.69
N PRO A 766 -5.80 -30.44 -4.98
CA PRO A 766 -6.77 -30.29 -6.06
C PRO A 766 -7.95 -31.26 -5.90
N VAL A 767 -9.17 -30.74 -6.02
CA VAL A 767 -10.37 -31.57 -6.09
C VAL A 767 -10.45 -32.24 -7.46
N SER A 768 -10.15 -33.53 -7.49
CA SER A 768 -10.23 -34.38 -8.69
C SER A 768 -11.56 -35.14 -8.76
N CYS A 769 -12.08 -35.35 -9.97
CA CYS A 769 -13.29 -36.16 -10.16
C CYS A 769 -13.07 -37.64 -9.79
N ASP A 770 -11.82 -38.11 -9.83
CA ASP A 770 -11.48 -39.51 -9.53
C ASP A 770 -11.47 -39.88 -8.04
N ILE A 771 -11.65 -38.88 -7.17
CA ILE A 771 -11.86 -39.06 -5.73
C ILE A 771 -13.16 -39.85 -5.47
N CYS A 772 -14.18 -39.59 -6.29
CA CYS A 772 -15.51 -40.17 -6.14
C CYS A 772 -15.89 -41.10 -7.30
N HIS A 773 -15.37 -40.87 -8.51
CA HIS A 773 -15.81 -41.55 -9.71
C HIS A 773 -14.68 -42.26 -10.46
N SER A 774 -15.01 -43.26 -11.25
CA SER A 774 -14.04 -43.80 -12.23
C SER A 774 -14.03 -42.90 -13.46
N LEU A 775 -12.89 -42.27 -13.76
CA LEU A 775 -12.76 -41.39 -14.95
C LEU A 775 -13.09 -42.13 -16.24
N SER A 776 -12.60 -43.36 -16.42
CA SER A 776 -12.86 -44.15 -17.62
C SER A 776 -14.33 -44.54 -17.78
N LYS A 777 -15.07 -44.73 -16.68
CA LYS A 777 -16.52 -45.02 -16.75
C LYS A 777 -17.36 -43.76 -16.93
N SER A 778 -16.91 -42.65 -16.38
CA SER A 778 -17.69 -41.41 -16.31
C SER A 778 -17.44 -40.50 -17.51
N PHE A 779 -16.24 -40.60 -18.10
CA PHE A 779 -15.75 -39.71 -19.16
C PHE A 779 -15.08 -40.46 -20.32
N GLY A 780 -15.03 -41.80 -20.28
CA GLY A 780 -14.54 -42.60 -21.40
C GLY A 780 -15.60 -42.77 -22.47
N SER A 781 -15.55 -41.93 -23.50
CA SER A 781 -16.18 -42.19 -24.81
C SER A 781 -15.23 -41.79 -25.93
#